data_AF-A0AB34ILZ0-F1
#
_entry.id   AF-A0AB34ILZ0-F1
#
_cell.length_a   1.000
_cell.length_b   1.000
_cell.length_c   1.000
_cell.angle_alpha   90.00
_cell.angle_beta   90.00
_cell.angle_gamma   90.00
#
_symmetry.space_group_name_H-M   'P 1'
#
loop_
_entity.id
_entity.type
_entity.pdbx_description
1 polymer ?
#
loop_
_entity_poly.entity_id
_entity_poly.type
_entity_poly.pdbx_seq_one_letter_code
_entity_poly.pdbx_strand_id
1 'polypeptide(L)'
;MVGCPKGCGAGYCDAAVGECVCVPGAEGAACEELTLPSCRVSAAVAVMPCEGFNGPMSCACARECFLAMERHSTRGRFLAIKDKICFEAEGRRDGVQLSDVPANLSGVRFYSRWRLPVPRGWAAAGGPLTRGRPRWAELADASRLKPLRPAGLTPRPVAACPAGCSGAGTCASRGGAAAACACHRGFAGAACERSDGAACVRGCSRRGKCVARFCLCEEGAAGVACERPSRSPARYVPTFVYPLPTHVSLLFAYQRDPTRRGLFYGNRVYLEMLHARGDALVDDPEQAALFFIPVMLMQMRDSLWEAKRFLPTLVDYIRTRYPYWNRSHGEDHYIFTSQDLGGCWVPPSLRPAIIVSHFGFVASLKLWINSPKWLEARERLDVRQWLRGANNHSFLFPKCYRRHKDVVVPVDLSVPRAEREAQLRKLRLQCAAGAPPSPPAATLLYMAGSVVPSNQGGAGFYSQGVRQYFHQLHQFTPGVVYDVGGWGVGGLRDATFCLAPSGWGYGWRVSLSLAMLCVPVIIQPLVEQPFHDMLPYAAFSLRFDPADIPLLPAILRRIRTNRTRLCELRLAAARYWRALLWEPPGVAYDMLQLALCRRALMRALRAQEALPPARRRLPPWYKCATLSADELLRSIPAVESDWRPIEPSPSGGR
;
A
#
# COMPACT_ATOMS: atom_id res chain seq x y z
N MET A 1 -22.05 24.81 6.42
CA MET A 1 -20.69 24.81 5.87
C MET A 1 -19.97 26.03 6.41
N VAL A 2 -18.82 25.83 7.05
CA VAL A 2 -17.97 26.94 7.52
C VAL A 2 -17.19 27.44 6.30
N GLY A 3 -17.23 28.74 6.03
CA GLY A 3 -16.50 29.32 4.90
C GLY A 3 -14.99 29.31 5.16
N CYS A 4 -14.22 28.84 4.20
CA CYS A 4 -12.75 28.88 4.29
C CYS A 4 -12.20 30.33 4.25
N PRO A 5 -10.95 30.53 4.72
CA PRO A 5 -10.22 31.77 4.49
C PRO A 5 -10.23 32.18 3.00
N LYS A 6 -10.21 33.48 2.70
CA LYS A 6 -10.15 33.97 1.33
C LYS A 6 -8.82 33.58 0.67
N GLY A 7 -8.84 32.47 -0.07
CA GLY A 7 -7.71 31.97 -0.85
C GLY A 7 -6.80 31.04 -0.04
N CYS A 8 -6.89 29.74 -0.31
CA CYS A 8 -5.88 28.78 0.11
C CYS A 8 -4.73 28.84 -0.90
N GLY A 9 -3.60 29.46 -0.54
CA GLY A 9 -2.42 29.67 -1.37
C GLY A 9 -1.90 28.39 -2.01
N ALA A 10 -0.94 27.71 -1.37
CA ALA A 10 -0.47 26.40 -1.81
C ALA A 10 -1.32 25.27 -1.17
N GLY A 11 -2.64 25.28 -1.40
CA GLY A 11 -3.56 24.36 -0.75
C GLY A 11 -4.95 24.32 -1.38
N TYR A 12 -5.89 23.66 -0.69
CA TYR A 12 -7.30 23.64 -1.06
C TYR A 12 -8.19 23.85 0.16
N CYS A 13 -9.40 24.35 -0.05
CA CYS A 13 -10.38 24.52 1.02
C CYS A 13 -11.03 23.18 1.36
N ASP A 14 -10.92 22.76 2.62
CA ASP A 14 -11.73 21.67 3.16
C ASP A 14 -13.03 22.23 3.74
N ALA A 15 -14.11 22.06 2.98
CA ALA A 15 -15.45 22.53 3.35
C ALA A 15 -16.02 21.83 4.60
N ALA A 16 -15.48 20.67 5.00
CA ALA A 16 -15.93 19.94 6.18
C ALA A 16 -15.55 20.66 7.49
N VAL A 17 -14.42 21.38 7.48
CA VAL A 17 -13.90 22.10 8.65
C VAL A 17 -13.76 23.61 8.43
N GLY A 18 -13.88 24.08 7.19
CA GLY A 18 -13.73 25.50 6.84
C GLY A 18 -12.29 25.98 6.92
N GLU A 19 -11.31 25.11 6.65
CA GLU A 19 -9.88 25.43 6.76
C GLU A 19 -9.14 25.01 5.49
N CYS A 20 -7.97 25.62 5.24
CA CYS A 20 -7.13 25.22 4.13
C CYS A 20 -6.33 23.94 4.47
N VAL A 21 -6.26 23.02 3.50
CA VAL A 21 -5.39 21.83 3.51
C VAL A 21 -4.23 22.08 2.57
N CYS A 22 -3.03 22.15 3.12
CA CYS A 22 -1.83 22.54 2.39
C CYS A 22 -1.21 21.38 1.60
N VAL A 23 -0.71 21.71 0.40
CA VAL A 23 0.08 20.79 -0.43
C VAL A 23 1.43 20.51 0.27
N PRO A 24 2.15 19.42 -0.09
CA PRO A 24 3.42 19.12 0.55
C PRO A 24 4.39 20.28 0.37
N GLY A 25 5.02 20.70 1.46
CA GLY A 25 5.93 21.84 1.42
C GLY A 25 5.33 23.16 1.88
N ALA A 26 4.02 23.21 2.18
CA ALA A 26 3.34 24.41 2.66
C ALA A 26 2.60 24.17 3.99
N GLU A 27 2.53 25.22 4.82
CA GLU A 27 1.83 25.28 6.10
C GLU A 27 1.23 26.69 6.32
N GLY A 28 0.61 26.93 7.47
CA GLY A 28 -0.15 28.17 7.74
C GLY A 28 -1.65 28.02 7.51
N ALA A 29 -2.43 28.99 7.98
CA ALA A 29 -3.89 28.93 7.97
C ALA A 29 -4.48 29.03 6.54
N ALA A 30 -3.74 29.68 5.65
CA ALA A 30 -4.04 29.85 4.23
C ALA A 30 -3.00 29.16 3.32
N CYS A 31 -2.14 28.29 3.85
CA CYS A 31 -1.05 27.65 3.09
C CYS A 31 -0.07 28.65 2.47
N GLU A 32 0.25 29.69 3.24
CA GLU A 32 1.10 30.82 2.91
C GLU A 32 2.56 30.62 3.33
N GLU A 33 2.81 29.74 4.30
CA GLU A 33 4.13 29.44 4.82
C GLU A 33 4.72 28.20 4.15
N LEU A 34 6.05 28.14 4.05
CA LEU A 34 6.77 27.06 3.38
C LEU A 34 7.57 26.24 4.39
N THR A 35 7.34 24.92 4.43
CA THR A 35 7.91 24.03 5.45
C THR A 35 9.41 23.72 5.26
N LEU A 36 9.98 23.97 4.06
CA LEU A 36 11.39 23.69 3.73
C LEU A 36 12.01 24.84 2.89
N PRO A 37 12.18 26.03 3.47
CA PRO A 37 12.58 27.22 2.72
C PRO A 37 13.96 27.09 2.06
N SER A 38 14.87 26.25 2.57
CA SER A 38 16.20 26.01 1.99
C SER A 38 16.17 25.10 0.77
N CYS A 39 15.07 24.37 0.58
CA CYS A 39 14.87 23.49 -0.58
C CYS A 39 14.36 24.22 -1.83
N ARG A 40 14.18 25.54 -1.75
CA ARG A 40 13.88 26.37 -2.91
C ARG A 40 15.08 26.44 -3.85
N VAL A 41 14.85 26.34 -5.16
CA VAL A 41 15.87 26.63 -6.19
C VAL A 41 15.85 28.10 -6.63
N SER A 42 14.78 28.84 -6.33
CA SER A 42 14.73 30.30 -6.51
C SER A 42 13.76 30.92 -5.49
N ALA A 43 13.84 32.24 -5.29
CA ALA A 43 12.96 32.96 -4.37
C ALA A 43 11.46 32.88 -4.73
N ALA A 44 11.13 32.58 -5.99
CA ALA A 44 9.77 32.54 -6.52
C ALA A 44 9.14 31.12 -6.54
N VAL A 45 9.81 30.11 -5.98
CA VAL A 45 9.45 28.69 -6.17
C VAL A 45 8.85 28.09 -4.90
N ALA A 46 7.73 27.37 -5.04
CA ALA A 46 7.13 26.58 -3.96
C ALA A 46 8.03 25.40 -3.58
N VAL A 47 8.02 25.02 -2.30
CA VAL A 47 8.91 24.01 -1.72
C VAL A 47 8.91 22.70 -2.49
N MET A 48 10.11 22.23 -2.82
CA MET A 48 10.33 20.95 -3.47
C MET A 48 10.26 19.80 -2.46
N PRO A 49 9.58 18.68 -2.78
CA PRO A 49 9.61 17.51 -1.91
C PRO A 49 11.03 16.92 -1.83
N CYS A 50 11.47 16.60 -0.60
CA CYS A 50 12.78 16.02 -0.29
C CYS A 50 13.10 14.71 -1.04
N GLU A 51 12.05 14.01 -1.47
CA GLU A 51 12.12 12.78 -2.24
C GLU A 51 11.56 12.98 -3.65
N GLY A 52 12.30 12.49 -4.66
CA GLY A 52 12.05 12.78 -6.08
C GLY A 52 13.10 13.69 -6.73
N PHE A 53 13.91 14.39 -5.92
CA PHE A 53 15.05 15.16 -6.43
C PHE A 53 16.22 14.23 -6.76
N ASN A 54 16.57 14.16 -8.05
CA ASN A 54 17.66 13.34 -8.59
C ASN A 54 19.01 14.10 -8.71
N GLY A 55 19.07 15.37 -8.29
CA GLY A 55 20.25 16.24 -8.39
C GLY A 55 20.93 16.62 -7.06
N PRO A 56 21.95 17.50 -7.10
CA PRO A 56 22.62 18.07 -5.93
C PRO A 56 21.79 19.20 -5.28
N MET A 57 21.64 19.19 -3.96
CA MET A 57 20.88 20.19 -3.18
C MET A 57 21.79 20.94 -2.21
N SER A 58 21.36 22.10 -1.68
CA SER A 58 22.14 22.76 -0.63
C SER A 58 22.22 21.86 0.60
N CYS A 59 23.33 21.87 1.33
CA CYS A 59 23.40 21.11 2.57
C CYS A 59 22.41 21.62 3.62
N ALA A 60 21.94 22.88 3.52
CA ALA A 60 20.82 23.40 4.32
C ALA A 60 19.50 22.69 4.00
N CYS A 61 19.13 22.55 2.72
CA CYS A 61 17.96 21.75 2.33
C CYS A 61 18.11 20.28 2.75
N ALA A 62 19.31 19.69 2.57
CA ALA A 62 19.53 18.30 2.97
C ALA A 62 19.32 18.09 4.48
N ARG A 63 19.71 19.06 5.31
CA ARG A 63 19.46 19.09 6.76
C ARG A 63 17.98 19.27 7.08
N GLU A 64 17.29 20.23 6.47
CA GLU A 64 15.84 20.44 6.64
C GLU A 64 15.05 19.18 6.26
N CYS A 65 15.39 18.56 5.13
CA CYS A 65 14.82 17.30 4.68
C CYS A 65 15.06 16.16 5.66
N PHE A 66 16.27 16.04 6.19
CA PHE A 66 16.59 15.03 7.19
C PHE A 66 15.80 15.25 8.48
N LEU A 67 15.71 16.49 8.97
CA LEU A 67 14.97 16.84 10.18
C LEU A 67 13.46 16.67 10.03
N ALA A 68 12.89 17.07 8.89
CA ALA A 68 11.48 16.84 8.57
C ALA A 68 11.17 15.33 8.57
N MET A 69 12.11 14.51 8.12
CA MET A 69 11.99 13.06 8.14
C MET A 69 12.25 12.43 9.53
N GLU A 70 13.12 13.00 10.36
CA GLU A 70 13.36 12.56 11.75
C GLU A 70 12.24 12.96 12.72
N ARG A 71 11.58 14.11 12.55
CA ARG A 71 10.41 14.49 13.38
C ARG A 71 9.31 13.42 13.38
N HIS A 72 9.27 12.58 12.35
CA HIS A 72 8.33 11.47 12.22
C HIS A 72 8.94 10.07 12.49
N SER A 73 10.24 9.95 12.78
CA SER A 73 10.94 8.66 12.91
C SER A 73 11.98 8.65 14.03
N THR A 74 12.03 7.60 14.85
CA THR A 74 12.86 7.62 16.06
C THR A 74 14.14 6.79 16.03
N ARG A 75 14.54 6.24 14.87
CA ARG A 75 15.83 5.53 14.78
C ARG A 75 16.43 5.65 13.39
N GLY A 76 16.92 6.84 13.03
CA GLY A 76 18.07 7.13 12.13
C GLY A 76 18.47 6.12 11.05
N ARG A 77 17.52 5.43 10.40
CA ARG A 77 17.77 4.41 9.38
C ARG A 77 17.03 4.77 8.10
N PHE A 78 17.35 5.95 7.57
CA PHE A 78 17.00 6.29 6.20
C PHE A 78 18.02 5.67 5.24
N LEU A 79 17.57 4.81 4.33
CA LEU A 79 18.36 4.33 3.19
C LEU A 79 18.34 5.34 2.01
N ALA A 80 17.33 6.21 1.91
CA ALA A 80 17.09 7.03 0.72
C ALA A 80 17.93 8.33 0.58
N ILE A 81 18.60 8.80 1.65
CA ILE A 81 19.58 9.90 1.56
C ILE A 81 21.02 9.38 1.45
N LYS A 82 21.26 8.07 1.61
CA LYS A 82 22.62 7.50 1.68
C LYS A 82 23.48 7.79 0.44
N ASP A 83 22.85 8.04 -0.70
CA ASP A 83 23.52 8.27 -1.99
C ASP A 83 23.39 9.72 -2.51
N LYS A 84 22.80 10.66 -1.74
CA LYS A 84 22.62 12.04 -2.19
C LYS A 84 23.86 12.90 -1.88
N ILE A 85 24.26 13.72 -2.86
CA ILE A 85 25.34 14.71 -2.76
C ILE A 85 24.71 16.07 -2.40
N CYS A 86 25.29 16.79 -1.44
CA CYS A 86 24.91 18.18 -1.16
C CYS A 86 26.11 19.13 -1.35
N PHE A 87 25.85 20.43 -1.44
CA PHE A 87 26.88 21.45 -1.63
C PHE A 87 26.72 22.68 -0.71
N GLU A 88 27.83 23.34 -0.41
CA GLU A 88 27.92 24.64 0.28
C GLU A 88 28.80 25.58 -0.54
N ALA A 89 28.34 26.83 -0.77
CA ALA A 89 29.08 27.84 -1.54
C ALA A 89 29.59 28.95 -0.61
N GLU A 90 30.86 29.35 -0.75
CA GLU A 90 31.44 30.46 0.02
C GLU A 90 30.77 31.81 -0.26
N GLY A 91 30.56 32.62 0.78
CA GLY A 91 30.10 34.01 0.66
C GLY A 91 28.60 34.28 0.78
N ARG A 92 27.73 33.25 0.83
CA ARG A 92 26.29 33.45 1.13
C ARG A 92 26.05 33.51 2.65
N ARG A 93 26.24 34.68 3.26
CA ARG A 93 26.14 34.89 4.73
C ARG A 93 24.72 35.14 5.26
N ASP A 94 23.74 35.45 4.40
CA ASP A 94 22.43 35.94 4.85
C ASP A 94 21.30 34.95 4.55
N GLY A 95 21.15 33.93 5.41
CA GLY A 95 19.95 33.07 5.46
C GLY A 95 19.78 32.08 4.30
N VAL A 96 19.22 30.90 4.63
CA VAL A 96 18.59 29.92 3.71
C VAL A 96 19.29 29.79 2.33
N GLN A 97 20.38 29.02 2.26
CA GLN A 97 21.04 28.71 0.99
C GLN A 97 20.08 27.92 0.08
N LEU A 98 19.64 28.57 -1.01
CA LEU A 98 18.84 27.95 -2.06
C LEU A 98 19.57 26.75 -2.68
N SER A 99 18.80 25.75 -3.12
CA SER A 99 19.28 24.49 -3.69
C SER A 99 19.60 24.55 -5.19
N ASP A 100 19.82 25.75 -5.73
CA ASP A 100 20.29 25.93 -7.12
C ASP A 100 21.82 25.73 -7.24
N VAL A 101 22.23 25.07 -8.32
CA VAL A 101 23.63 24.77 -8.60
C VAL A 101 24.37 26.08 -8.90
N PRO A 102 25.44 26.42 -8.15
CA PRO A 102 26.17 27.65 -8.39
C PRO A 102 26.72 27.74 -9.82
N ALA A 103 26.62 28.93 -10.44
CA ALA A 103 27.17 29.20 -11.76
C ALA A 103 28.69 29.13 -11.81
N ASN A 104 29.33 29.48 -10.69
CA ASN A 104 30.75 29.28 -10.49
C ASN A 104 30.95 28.22 -9.41
N LEU A 105 31.74 27.20 -9.73
CA LEU A 105 32.08 26.11 -8.79
C LEU A 105 33.34 26.41 -7.98
N SER A 106 34.08 27.48 -8.31
CA SER A 106 35.17 27.99 -7.48
C SER A 106 34.64 28.39 -6.10
N GLY A 107 35.21 27.81 -5.05
CA GLY A 107 34.74 28.03 -3.66
C GLY A 107 33.47 27.26 -3.28
N VAL A 108 33.04 26.29 -4.09
CA VAL A 108 31.92 25.39 -3.77
C VAL A 108 32.44 24.05 -3.25
N ARG A 109 32.04 23.68 -2.03
CA ARG A 109 32.39 22.41 -1.40
C ARG A 109 31.26 21.41 -1.55
N PHE A 110 31.61 20.19 -1.94
CA PHE A 110 30.67 19.08 -2.15
C PHE A 110 30.86 18.01 -1.09
N TYR A 111 29.74 17.43 -0.66
CA TYR A 111 29.71 16.48 0.44
C TYR A 111 28.89 15.24 0.07
N SER A 112 29.41 14.06 0.44
CA SER A 112 28.68 12.79 0.33
C SER A 112 28.71 12.00 1.64
N ARG A 113 27.67 11.17 1.85
CA ARG A 113 27.49 10.24 2.98
C ARG A 113 27.15 10.90 4.33
N TRP A 114 26.24 10.28 5.09
CA TRP A 114 25.84 10.69 6.46
C TRP A 114 25.88 9.52 7.46
N ARG A 115 26.36 9.82 8.68
CA ARG A 115 25.82 9.34 9.97
C ARG A 115 25.80 10.56 10.93
N LEU A 116 24.63 11.05 11.31
CA LEU A 116 24.47 12.10 12.33
C LEU A 116 24.65 11.51 13.74
N PRO A 117 25.41 12.13 14.67
CA PRO A 117 25.33 11.79 16.08
C PRO A 117 24.09 12.44 16.73
N VAL A 118 23.36 11.67 17.56
CA VAL A 118 22.26 12.17 18.40
C VAL A 118 22.82 12.50 19.79
N PRO A 119 22.75 13.75 20.28
CA PRO A 119 23.21 14.09 21.64
C PRO A 119 22.26 13.55 22.72
N ARG A 120 22.80 13.08 23.86
CA ARG A 120 22.00 12.79 25.06
C ARG A 120 21.57 14.10 25.73
N GLY A 121 20.26 14.28 25.96
CA GLY A 121 19.70 15.38 26.77
C GLY A 121 18.56 16.19 26.12
N TRP A 122 18.20 15.91 24.86
CA TRP A 122 17.27 16.72 24.05
C TRP A 122 15.77 16.52 24.31
N ALA A 123 15.38 16.14 25.54
CA ALA A 123 13.98 15.89 25.90
C ALA A 123 13.34 16.96 26.81
N ALA A 124 14.05 18.01 27.22
CA ALA A 124 13.50 19.02 28.11
C ALA A 124 13.91 20.44 27.70
N ALA A 125 12.93 21.23 27.25
CA ALA A 125 12.96 22.68 27.01
C ALA A 125 13.81 23.19 25.81
N GLY A 126 13.19 23.98 24.93
CA GLY A 126 13.75 24.45 23.67
C GLY A 126 14.99 25.35 23.80
N GLY A 127 16.03 25.05 23.00
CA GLY A 127 17.29 25.79 22.85
C GLY A 127 18.39 24.90 22.21
N PRO A 128 19.34 25.42 21.41
CA PRO A 128 19.93 24.75 20.23
C PRO A 128 21.02 23.67 20.45
N LEU A 129 21.06 22.70 19.50
CA LEU A 129 21.95 21.53 19.39
C LEU A 129 23.42 21.89 19.16
N THR A 130 24.34 21.55 20.08
CA THR A 130 25.74 21.16 19.75
C THR A 130 26.20 20.12 20.80
N ARG A 131 27.07 19.12 20.57
CA ARG A 131 28.21 18.99 19.65
C ARG A 131 28.42 17.56 19.14
N GLY A 132 28.68 17.50 17.85
CA GLY A 132 29.38 16.46 17.12
C GLY A 132 29.38 16.88 15.65
N ARG A 133 30.50 17.39 15.12
CA ARG A 133 30.54 17.88 13.74
C ARG A 133 30.18 16.72 12.79
N PRO A 134 29.35 16.97 11.76
CA PRO A 134 29.06 15.96 10.75
C PRO A 134 30.36 15.56 10.06
N ARG A 135 30.70 14.26 10.03
CA ARG A 135 31.76 13.75 9.15
C ARG A 135 31.18 13.54 7.77
N TRP A 136 30.95 14.64 7.06
CA TRP A 136 30.86 14.60 5.62
C TRP A 136 32.25 14.30 5.07
N ALA A 137 32.37 13.36 4.14
CA ALA A 137 33.58 13.28 3.34
C ALA A 137 33.47 14.37 2.27
N GLU A 138 34.30 15.40 2.40
CA GLU A 138 34.48 16.39 1.34
C GLU A 138 34.96 15.64 0.08
N LEU A 139 34.24 15.85 -1.02
CA LEU A 139 34.61 15.29 -2.31
C LEU A 139 35.68 16.20 -2.90
N ALA A 140 36.77 15.60 -3.41
CA ALA A 140 37.93 16.34 -3.93
C ALA A 140 37.63 17.22 -5.17
N ASP A 141 36.51 17.00 -5.88
CA ASP A 141 36.16 17.75 -7.08
C ASP A 141 34.65 17.60 -7.45
N ALA A 142 34.12 18.59 -8.14
CA ALA A 142 32.78 18.65 -8.75
C ALA A 142 32.54 17.59 -9.84
N SER A 143 33.59 16.95 -10.36
CA SER A 143 33.55 15.84 -11.32
C SER A 143 32.75 14.61 -10.85
N ARG A 144 32.31 14.58 -9.58
CA ARG A 144 31.44 13.53 -9.01
C ARG A 144 29.97 13.89 -8.86
N LEU A 145 29.49 15.01 -9.41
CA LEU A 145 28.05 15.18 -9.67
C LEU A 145 27.59 14.02 -10.55
N LYS A 146 27.14 12.92 -9.94
CA LYS A 146 26.66 11.76 -10.69
C LYS A 146 25.56 12.27 -11.62
N PRO A 147 25.60 11.91 -12.91
CA PRO A 147 24.58 12.32 -13.85
C PRO A 147 23.19 11.99 -13.29
N LEU A 148 22.20 12.87 -13.51
CA LEU A 148 20.82 12.61 -13.11
C LEU A 148 20.41 11.25 -13.70
N ARG A 149 20.22 10.23 -12.86
CA ARG A 149 19.72 8.92 -13.32
C ARG A 149 18.22 9.04 -13.58
N PRO A 150 17.70 8.45 -14.68
CA PRO A 150 18.34 7.53 -15.62
C PRO A 150 18.98 8.19 -16.86
N ALA A 151 19.03 9.52 -16.95
CA ALA A 151 19.22 10.25 -18.21
C ALA A 151 20.66 10.72 -18.54
N GLY A 152 21.66 10.52 -17.67
CA GLY A 152 23.04 10.91 -18.01
C GLY A 152 23.28 12.43 -18.04
N LEU A 153 22.41 13.23 -17.40
CA LEU A 153 22.42 14.70 -17.47
C LEU A 153 23.30 15.34 -16.39
N THR A 154 24.09 16.35 -16.77
CA THR A 154 24.91 17.16 -15.85
C THR A 154 24.12 18.38 -15.36
N PRO A 155 23.89 18.55 -14.04
CA PRO A 155 23.18 19.70 -13.49
C PRO A 155 23.86 21.04 -13.87
N ARG A 156 23.06 22.07 -14.13
CA ARG A 156 23.48 23.43 -14.47
C ARG A 156 22.74 24.45 -13.59
N PRO A 157 23.25 25.68 -13.45
CA PRO A 157 22.54 26.76 -12.76
C PRO A 157 21.20 27.01 -13.40
N VAL A 158 20.18 27.29 -12.60
CA VAL A 158 18.80 27.48 -13.08
C VAL A 158 18.70 28.59 -14.14
N ALA A 159 19.55 29.62 -14.03
CA ALA A 159 19.66 30.72 -14.99
C ALA A 159 20.14 30.30 -16.39
N ALA A 160 20.80 29.14 -16.53
CA ALA A 160 21.23 28.62 -17.82
C ALA A 160 20.07 27.99 -18.63
N CYS A 161 18.91 27.82 -18.00
CA CYS A 161 17.73 27.23 -18.61
C CYS A 161 16.59 28.25 -18.79
N PRO A 162 15.70 28.04 -19.78
CA PRO A 162 14.61 28.96 -20.06
C PRO A 162 13.70 29.16 -18.84
N ALA A 163 13.41 30.44 -18.54
CA ALA A 163 12.59 30.91 -17.42
C ALA A 163 12.89 30.22 -16.06
N GLY A 164 14.15 29.83 -15.85
CA GLY A 164 14.55 29.14 -14.61
C GLY A 164 13.79 27.84 -14.35
N CYS A 165 13.39 27.13 -15.42
CA CYS A 165 12.54 25.95 -15.36
C CYS A 165 11.24 26.15 -14.55
N SER A 166 10.75 27.39 -14.47
CA SER A 166 9.55 27.79 -13.72
C SER A 166 9.51 27.27 -12.28
N GLY A 167 10.69 26.96 -11.70
CA GLY A 167 10.79 26.29 -10.40
C GLY A 167 10.35 24.84 -10.34
N ALA A 168 9.99 24.24 -11.47
CA ALA A 168 9.34 22.95 -11.58
C ALA A 168 10.17 21.92 -12.37
N GLY A 169 11.48 22.15 -12.51
CA GLY A 169 12.42 21.24 -13.15
C GLY A 169 13.86 21.45 -12.72
N THR A 170 14.70 20.46 -12.97
CA THR A 170 16.16 20.57 -12.80
C THR A 170 16.78 21.05 -14.11
N CYS A 171 17.52 22.16 -14.06
CA CYS A 171 18.30 22.61 -15.20
C CYS A 171 19.52 21.70 -15.40
N ALA A 172 19.70 21.15 -16.60
CA ALA A 172 20.80 20.24 -16.89
C ALA A 172 21.19 20.22 -18.38
N SER A 173 22.40 19.75 -18.68
CA SER A 173 22.93 19.61 -20.05
C SER A 173 23.46 18.20 -20.30
N ARG A 174 23.44 17.72 -21.55
CA ARG A 174 24.05 16.44 -21.97
C ARG A 174 25.22 16.69 -22.91
N GLY A 175 26.42 16.26 -22.54
CA GLY A 175 27.59 16.18 -23.45
C GLY A 175 27.85 17.43 -24.31
N GLY A 176 27.95 18.62 -23.69
CA GLY A 176 28.23 19.87 -24.41
C GLY A 176 27.02 20.56 -25.06
N ALA A 177 25.83 19.93 -25.06
CA ALA A 177 24.60 20.56 -25.54
C ALA A 177 24.13 21.71 -24.63
N ALA A 178 23.28 22.59 -25.18
CA ALA A 178 22.63 23.66 -24.44
C ALA A 178 21.87 23.12 -23.22
N ALA A 179 21.85 23.89 -22.13
CA ALA A 179 21.13 23.51 -20.93
C ALA A 179 19.62 23.55 -21.18
N ALA A 180 18.93 22.51 -20.71
CA ALA A 180 17.49 22.34 -20.85
C ALA A 180 16.87 21.93 -19.53
N CYS A 181 15.57 22.20 -19.39
CA CYS A 181 14.82 21.83 -18.21
C CYS A 181 14.43 20.35 -18.24
N ALA A 182 14.95 19.58 -17.29
CA ALA A 182 14.45 18.25 -16.97
C ALA A 182 13.30 18.42 -15.95
N CYS A 183 12.06 18.48 -16.43
CA CYS A 183 10.90 18.75 -15.58
C CYS A 183 10.73 17.71 -14.48
N HIS A 184 10.43 18.20 -13.27
CA HIS A 184 10.00 17.35 -12.19
C HIS A 184 8.72 16.65 -12.63
N ARG A 185 8.57 15.38 -12.24
CA ARG A 185 7.44 14.56 -12.69
C ARG A 185 6.12 15.29 -12.36
N GLY A 186 5.26 15.47 -13.34
CA GLY A 186 4.04 16.27 -13.22
C GLY A 186 4.12 17.74 -13.64
N PHE A 187 5.25 18.13 -14.22
CA PHE A 187 5.41 19.37 -14.95
C PHE A 187 5.95 19.06 -16.35
N ALA A 188 5.60 19.90 -17.31
CA ALA A 188 5.96 19.78 -18.72
C ALA A 188 6.11 21.17 -19.36
N GLY A 189 6.63 21.20 -20.58
CA GLY A 189 6.99 22.44 -21.27
C GLY A 189 8.50 22.66 -21.29
N ALA A 190 8.95 23.57 -22.15
CA ALA A 190 10.39 23.84 -22.34
C ALA A 190 11.03 24.45 -21.10
N ALA A 191 10.25 25.20 -20.32
CA ALA A 191 10.61 25.77 -19.04
C ALA A 191 9.84 25.12 -17.89
N CYS A 192 9.23 23.95 -18.06
CA CYS A 192 8.36 23.29 -17.07
C CYS A 192 7.21 24.19 -16.56
N GLU A 193 6.79 25.13 -17.39
CA GLU A 193 5.79 26.16 -17.09
C GLU A 193 4.37 25.59 -17.03
N ARG A 194 4.16 24.38 -17.55
CA ARG A 194 2.86 23.72 -17.56
C ARG A 194 2.83 22.65 -16.50
N SER A 195 1.76 22.61 -15.72
CA SER A 195 1.43 21.39 -14.99
C SER A 195 1.11 20.31 -16.01
N ASP A 196 1.84 19.19 -15.95
CA ASP A 196 1.51 18.04 -16.78
C ASP A 196 0.23 17.41 -16.22
N GLY A 197 -0.88 17.68 -16.88
CA GLY A 197 -2.18 17.09 -16.54
C GLY A 197 -2.12 15.56 -16.52
N ALA A 198 -1.21 14.91 -17.26
CA ALA A 198 -1.04 13.47 -17.23
C ALA A 198 -0.50 12.94 -15.89
N ALA A 199 0.07 13.80 -15.03
CA ALA A 199 0.53 13.39 -13.70
C ALA A 199 -0.52 13.52 -12.59
N CYS A 200 -1.57 14.31 -12.82
CA CYS A 200 -2.78 14.24 -12.02
C CYS A 200 -3.57 12.98 -12.42
N VAL A 201 -4.20 12.34 -11.45
CA VAL A 201 -5.04 11.15 -11.72
C VAL A 201 -6.06 11.54 -12.79
N ARG A 202 -6.04 10.83 -13.93
CA ARG A 202 -6.89 11.06 -15.11
C ARG A 202 -7.00 12.53 -15.60
N GLY A 203 -5.96 13.34 -15.40
CA GLY A 203 -5.99 14.75 -15.81
C GLY A 203 -7.12 15.56 -15.19
N CYS A 204 -7.51 15.21 -13.95
CA CYS A 204 -8.63 15.82 -13.25
C CYS A 204 -9.95 15.77 -14.02
N SER A 205 -10.09 14.78 -14.92
CA SER A 205 -11.28 14.55 -15.75
C SER A 205 -11.79 15.79 -16.46
N ARG A 206 -10.91 16.78 -16.67
CA ARG A 206 -11.22 18.13 -17.21
C ARG A 206 -12.30 18.90 -16.44
N ARG A 207 -12.53 18.58 -15.16
CA ARG A 207 -13.49 19.26 -14.26
C ARG A 207 -12.82 19.72 -12.98
N GLY A 208 -11.56 20.09 -13.10
CA GLY A 208 -10.73 20.46 -11.98
C GLY A 208 -9.36 20.91 -12.43
N LYS A 209 -8.74 21.75 -11.59
CA LYS A 209 -7.40 22.27 -11.80
C LYS A 209 -6.38 21.32 -11.18
N CYS A 210 -5.42 20.86 -11.99
CA CYS A 210 -4.28 20.09 -11.49
C CYS A 210 -3.31 21.03 -10.75
N VAL A 211 -3.06 20.78 -9.47
CA VAL A 211 -2.12 21.52 -8.63
C VAL A 211 -1.22 20.54 -7.89
N ALA A 212 0.08 20.54 -8.19
CA ALA A 212 1.06 19.65 -7.55
C ALA A 212 0.65 18.15 -7.55
N ARG A 213 0.02 17.68 -8.63
CA ARG A 213 -0.56 16.33 -8.83
C ARG A 213 -1.86 16.03 -8.06
N PHE A 214 -2.49 17.04 -7.47
CA PHE A 214 -3.83 16.97 -6.90
C PHE A 214 -4.84 17.61 -7.84
N CYS A 215 -6.05 17.07 -7.87
CA CYS A 215 -7.14 17.66 -8.59
C CYS A 215 -7.99 18.52 -7.66
N LEU A 216 -7.96 19.83 -7.91
CA LEU A 216 -8.88 20.79 -7.29
C LEU A 216 -10.15 20.80 -8.11
N CYS A 217 -11.20 20.16 -7.61
CA CYS A 217 -12.44 20.03 -8.37
C CYS A 217 -13.20 21.34 -8.44
N GLU A 218 -13.77 21.60 -9.61
CA GLU A 218 -14.71 22.69 -9.82
C GLU A 218 -16.03 22.39 -9.10
N GLU A 219 -16.82 23.42 -8.83
CA GLU A 219 -18.08 23.29 -8.12
C GLU A 219 -19.00 22.27 -8.81
N GLY A 220 -19.55 21.33 -8.03
CA GLY A 220 -20.36 20.22 -8.55
C GLY A 220 -19.57 19.02 -9.04
N ALA A 221 -18.24 19.08 -9.11
CA ALA A 221 -17.36 17.94 -9.35
C ALA A 221 -16.63 17.50 -8.09
N ALA A 222 -16.35 16.20 -7.98
CA ALA A 222 -15.68 15.59 -6.85
C ALA A 222 -14.90 14.34 -7.31
N GLY A 223 -14.03 13.81 -6.43
CA GLY A 223 -13.17 12.68 -6.75
C GLY A 223 -11.68 13.03 -6.78
N VAL A 224 -10.78 12.04 -6.62
CA VAL A 224 -9.32 12.24 -6.69
C VAL A 224 -8.89 12.78 -8.06
N ALA A 225 -9.70 12.53 -9.09
CA ALA A 225 -9.54 13.02 -10.45
C ALA A 225 -10.72 13.89 -10.90
N CYS A 226 -11.54 14.45 -9.99
CA CYS A 226 -12.78 15.19 -10.33
C CYS A 226 -13.68 14.45 -11.34
N GLU A 227 -13.71 13.12 -11.23
CA GLU A 227 -14.32 12.20 -12.17
C GLU A 227 -15.79 11.89 -11.85
N ARG A 228 -16.34 12.40 -10.74
CA ARG A 228 -17.76 12.28 -10.41
C ARG A 228 -18.44 13.62 -10.13
N PRO A 229 -19.78 13.69 -10.23
CA PRO A 229 -20.57 14.77 -9.62
C PRO A 229 -20.46 14.72 -8.08
N SER A 230 -20.64 15.86 -7.42
CA SER A 230 -20.64 15.96 -5.94
C SER A 230 -21.83 15.26 -5.29
N ARG A 231 -22.90 15.01 -6.06
CA ARG A 231 -24.12 14.32 -5.60
C ARG A 231 -24.35 13.04 -6.41
N SER A 232 -23.60 11.99 -6.12
CA SER A 232 -23.91 10.64 -6.60
C SER A 232 -24.77 9.90 -5.58
N PRO A 233 -25.90 9.28 -5.96
CA PRO A 233 -26.65 8.44 -5.03
C PRO A 233 -25.80 7.23 -4.63
N ALA A 234 -25.53 7.08 -3.33
CA ALA A 234 -24.71 6.00 -2.80
C ALA A 234 -25.43 4.65 -2.92
N ARG A 235 -24.85 3.72 -3.70
CA ARG A 235 -25.25 2.31 -3.82
C ARG A 235 -24.84 1.50 -2.58
N TYR A 236 -23.72 1.85 -1.98
CA TYR A 236 -23.15 1.23 -0.78
C TYR A 236 -23.30 2.15 0.43
N VAL A 237 -22.70 1.75 1.56
CA VAL A 237 -22.69 2.55 2.77
C VAL A 237 -22.04 3.92 2.52
N PRO A 238 -22.75 5.03 2.80
CA PRO A 238 -22.20 6.38 2.67
C PRO A 238 -20.90 6.54 3.45
N THR A 239 -19.85 6.92 2.75
CA THR A 239 -18.48 6.95 3.24
C THR A 239 -17.85 8.30 2.95
N PHE A 240 -17.39 8.97 3.99
CA PHE A 240 -16.58 10.18 3.87
C PHE A 240 -15.09 9.79 3.89
N VAL A 241 -14.29 10.37 3.00
CA VAL A 241 -12.84 10.15 2.96
C VAL A 241 -12.15 11.37 3.54
N TYR A 242 -11.31 11.17 4.57
CA TYR A 242 -10.61 12.31 5.17
C TYR A 242 -9.68 13.00 4.16
N PRO A 243 -9.77 14.34 4.02
CA PRO A 243 -8.88 15.15 3.21
C PRO A 243 -7.54 15.37 3.92
N LEU A 244 -6.77 14.29 4.08
CA LEU A 244 -5.53 14.31 4.84
C LEU A 244 -4.40 15.03 4.07
N PRO A 245 -3.63 15.93 4.73
CA PRO A 245 -2.44 16.52 4.15
C PRO A 245 -1.45 15.47 3.69
N THR A 246 -0.73 15.79 2.63
CA THR A 246 0.17 14.87 1.93
C THR A 246 1.27 14.26 2.79
N HIS A 247 1.78 15.00 3.77
CA HIS A 247 2.81 14.55 4.70
C HIS A 247 2.29 13.50 5.71
N VAL A 248 0.95 13.37 5.84
CA VAL A 248 0.27 12.34 6.64
C VAL A 248 -0.67 11.45 5.81
N SER A 249 -0.70 11.60 4.48
CA SER A 249 -1.65 10.90 3.60
C SER A 249 -1.01 10.08 2.49
N LEU A 250 -1.84 9.25 1.83
CA LEU A 250 -1.49 8.34 0.74
C LEU A 250 -0.58 8.93 -0.36
N LEU A 251 -0.60 10.25 -0.60
CA LEU A 251 0.03 10.83 -1.78
C LEU A 251 1.56 10.90 -1.77
N PHE A 252 2.19 10.92 -0.60
CA PHE A 252 3.66 10.86 -0.53
C PHE A 252 4.18 9.46 -0.91
N ALA A 253 3.41 8.41 -0.59
CA ALA A 253 3.80 7.03 -0.82
C ALA A 253 3.93 6.71 -2.33
N TYR A 254 2.96 7.12 -3.17
CA TYR A 254 2.89 6.80 -4.61
C TYR A 254 4.12 7.20 -5.45
N GLN A 255 5.03 7.98 -4.87
CA GLN A 255 6.17 8.55 -5.54
C GLN A 255 7.38 7.60 -5.59
N ARG A 256 7.48 6.64 -4.67
CA ARG A 256 8.68 5.78 -4.52
C ARG A 256 8.74 4.54 -5.40
N ASP A 257 7.61 4.07 -5.94
CA ASP A 257 7.57 2.87 -6.78
C ASP A 257 6.99 3.19 -8.17
N PRO A 258 7.80 3.12 -9.24
CA PRO A 258 7.34 3.39 -10.59
C PRO A 258 6.36 2.32 -11.11
N THR A 259 6.36 1.11 -10.53
CA THR A 259 5.49 0.02 -10.98
C THR A 259 4.06 0.16 -10.47
N ARG A 260 3.87 0.80 -9.29
CA ARG A 260 2.57 1.03 -8.62
C ARG A 260 1.67 -0.21 -8.51
N ARG A 261 2.26 -1.41 -8.52
CA ARG A 261 1.54 -2.69 -8.62
C ARG A 261 2.10 -3.72 -7.65
N GLY A 262 1.29 -4.72 -7.38
CA GLY A 262 1.69 -5.90 -6.60
C GLY A 262 1.16 -5.85 -5.18
N LEU A 263 1.58 -6.83 -4.37
CA LEU A 263 0.82 -7.35 -3.22
C LEU A 263 0.41 -6.33 -2.14
N PHE A 264 0.98 -5.15 -2.22
CA PHE A 264 0.99 -4.07 -1.28
C PHE A 264 0.06 -2.91 -1.64
N TYR A 265 -0.43 -2.87 -2.87
CA TYR A 265 -1.17 -1.74 -3.43
C TYR A 265 -2.69 -1.93 -3.42
N GLY A 266 -3.23 -2.91 -2.70
CA GLY A 266 -4.68 -3.11 -2.57
C GLY A 266 -5.42 -1.85 -2.09
N ASN A 267 -4.85 -1.11 -1.14
CA ASN A 267 -5.40 0.17 -0.67
C ASN A 267 -5.47 1.21 -1.80
N ARG A 268 -4.42 1.33 -2.62
CA ARG A 268 -4.40 2.23 -3.79
C ARG A 268 -5.54 1.91 -4.73
N VAL A 269 -5.63 0.65 -5.15
CA VAL A 269 -6.63 0.22 -6.13
C VAL A 269 -8.03 0.42 -5.56
N TYR A 270 -8.24 0.11 -4.28
CA TYR A 270 -9.50 0.41 -3.59
C TYR A 270 -9.83 1.90 -3.61
N LEU A 271 -8.88 2.77 -3.26
CA LEU A 271 -9.10 4.22 -3.24
C LEU A 271 -9.45 4.77 -4.61
N GLU A 272 -8.72 4.36 -5.64
CA GLU A 272 -8.95 4.76 -7.02
C GLU A 272 -10.34 4.31 -7.48
N MET A 273 -10.75 3.08 -7.14
CA MET A 273 -12.10 2.59 -7.46
C MET A 273 -13.19 3.30 -6.67
N LEU A 274 -12.96 3.59 -5.38
CA LEU A 274 -13.89 4.32 -4.52
C LEU A 274 -14.22 5.70 -5.11
N HIS A 275 -13.20 6.44 -5.54
CA HIS A 275 -13.36 7.73 -6.20
C HIS A 275 -13.93 7.61 -7.62
N ALA A 276 -13.43 6.66 -8.40
CA ALA A 276 -13.84 6.50 -9.79
C ALA A 276 -15.31 6.10 -9.93
N ARG A 277 -15.81 5.27 -9.00
CA ARG A 277 -17.20 4.81 -9.01
C ARG A 277 -18.11 5.79 -8.28
N GLY A 278 -17.64 6.41 -7.20
CA GLY A 278 -18.42 7.35 -6.39
C GLY A 278 -19.67 6.75 -5.75
N ASP A 279 -19.83 5.43 -5.80
CA ASP A 279 -21.06 4.71 -5.43
C ASP A 279 -21.16 4.40 -3.94
N ALA A 280 -20.18 4.87 -3.15
CA ALA A 280 -20.21 4.89 -1.69
C ALA A 280 -19.85 6.28 -1.13
N LEU A 281 -19.40 7.21 -1.96
CA LEU A 281 -18.80 8.46 -1.49
C LEU A 281 -19.83 9.52 -1.17
N VAL A 282 -19.63 10.22 -0.06
CA VAL A 282 -20.33 11.46 0.28
C VAL A 282 -19.32 12.57 0.51
N ASP A 283 -19.68 13.78 0.07
CA ASP A 283 -18.85 14.98 0.27
C ASP A 283 -19.17 15.67 1.60
N ASP A 284 -20.41 15.53 2.07
CA ASP A 284 -20.84 16.02 3.38
C ASP A 284 -20.61 14.94 4.45
N PRO A 285 -19.72 15.16 5.42
CA PRO A 285 -19.44 14.20 6.48
C PRO A 285 -20.65 13.92 7.40
N GLU A 286 -21.66 14.79 7.45
CA GLU A 286 -22.89 14.54 8.20
C GLU A 286 -23.77 13.45 7.55
N GLN A 287 -23.58 13.21 6.26
CA GLN A 287 -24.27 12.13 5.53
C GLN A 287 -23.54 10.78 5.65
N ALA A 288 -22.34 10.78 6.24
CA ALA A 288 -21.47 9.61 6.29
C ALA A 288 -21.87 8.64 7.41
N ALA A 289 -22.00 7.37 7.04
CA ALA A 289 -22.13 6.26 7.98
C ALA A 289 -20.78 5.63 8.33
N LEU A 290 -19.77 5.80 7.47
CA LEU A 290 -18.38 5.40 7.70
C LEU A 290 -17.40 6.50 7.32
N PHE A 291 -16.22 6.49 7.95
CA PHE A 291 -15.13 7.42 7.69
C PHE A 291 -13.87 6.66 7.27
N PHE A 292 -13.41 6.88 6.05
CA PHE A 292 -12.18 6.28 5.54
C PHE A 292 -10.96 7.14 5.87
N ILE A 293 -9.92 6.51 6.42
CA ILE A 293 -8.62 7.14 6.64
C ILE A 293 -7.65 6.70 5.54
N PRO A 294 -7.38 7.55 4.53
CA PRO A 294 -6.51 7.21 3.42
C PRO A 294 -5.03 7.27 3.83
N VAL A 295 -4.45 6.13 4.25
CA VAL A 295 -3.01 5.99 4.61
C VAL A 295 -2.32 4.80 3.92
N MET A 296 -1.10 4.98 3.40
CA MET A 296 -0.28 3.88 2.80
C MET A 296 0.90 3.61 3.72
N LEU A 297 0.93 2.43 4.32
CA LEU A 297 1.91 2.14 5.39
C LEU A 297 3.23 1.53 4.90
N MET A 298 3.38 1.29 3.59
CA MET A 298 4.40 0.35 3.10
C MET A 298 5.52 0.92 2.25
N GLN A 299 5.24 1.96 1.46
CA GLN A 299 6.32 2.68 0.77
C GLN A 299 7.15 3.50 1.75
N MET A 300 6.82 3.49 3.04
CA MET A 300 7.70 3.88 4.14
C MET A 300 8.88 2.89 4.38
N ARG A 301 9.20 2.07 3.36
CA ARG A 301 10.19 0.99 3.33
C ARG A 301 11.61 1.39 3.71
N ASP A 302 11.92 2.69 3.72
CA ASP A 302 13.21 3.22 4.17
C ASP A 302 13.13 4.14 5.40
N SER A 303 12.02 4.16 6.16
CA SER A 303 11.83 5.23 7.15
C SER A 303 10.98 4.87 8.37
N LEU A 304 9.94 4.05 8.20
CA LEU A 304 8.94 3.83 9.24
C LEU A 304 8.61 2.35 9.40
N TRP A 305 9.59 1.63 9.92
CA TRP A 305 9.35 0.42 10.72
C TRP A 305 8.43 0.65 11.94
N GLU A 306 7.84 1.85 12.09
CA GLU A 306 7.00 2.24 13.21
C GLU A 306 5.67 2.86 12.73
N ALA A 307 4.87 2.10 11.96
CA ALA A 307 3.43 2.37 11.85
C ALA A 307 2.78 2.60 13.24
N LYS A 308 3.35 1.96 14.29
CA LYS A 308 3.04 2.18 15.71
C LYS A 308 3.18 3.63 16.20
N ARG A 309 4.00 4.48 15.55
CA ARG A 309 4.20 5.89 15.91
C ARG A 309 3.52 6.85 14.94
N PHE A 310 3.52 6.53 13.66
CA PHE A 310 2.82 7.33 12.65
C PHE A 310 1.30 7.32 12.85
N LEU A 311 0.71 6.14 13.08
CA LEU A 311 -0.74 6.00 13.21
C LEU A 311 -1.33 6.81 14.40
N PRO A 312 -0.70 6.84 15.60
CA PRO A 312 -1.14 7.74 16.66
C PRO A 312 -1.10 9.22 16.28
N THR A 313 -0.03 9.71 15.65
CA THR A 313 0.07 11.11 15.21
C THR A 313 -1.01 11.46 14.19
N LEU A 314 -1.26 10.57 13.23
CA LEU A 314 -2.32 10.74 12.24
C LEU A 314 -3.70 10.86 12.91
N VAL A 315 -3.97 10.03 13.92
CA VAL A 315 -5.25 10.07 14.63
C VAL A 315 -5.34 11.28 15.55
N ASP A 316 -4.23 11.73 16.10
CA ASP A 316 -4.18 12.98 16.87
C ASP A 316 -4.50 14.18 15.98
N TYR A 317 -3.97 14.20 14.75
CA TYR A 317 -4.37 15.17 13.73
C TYR A 317 -5.87 15.08 13.40
N ILE A 318 -6.40 13.87 13.18
CA ILE A 318 -7.82 13.70 12.85
C ILE A 318 -8.72 14.14 14.00
N ARG A 319 -8.43 13.72 15.24
CA ARG A 319 -9.30 14.01 16.40
C ARG A 319 -9.31 15.49 16.79
N THR A 320 -8.24 16.22 16.49
CA THR A 320 -8.09 17.64 16.84
C THR A 320 -8.77 18.53 15.81
N ARG A 321 -8.76 18.13 14.53
CA ARG A 321 -9.27 18.93 13.42
C ARG A 321 -10.68 18.56 12.97
N TYR A 322 -11.09 17.32 13.20
CA TYR A 322 -12.41 16.82 12.81
C TYR A 322 -13.19 16.26 14.00
N PRO A 323 -14.45 16.66 14.19
CA PRO A 323 -15.25 16.21 15.35
C PRO A 323 -15.62 14.71 15.27
N TYR A 324 -15.61 14.13 14.07
CA TYR A 324 -16.21 12.81 13.79
C TYR A 324 -15.49 11.64 14.47
N TRP A 325 -14.17 11.71 14.65
CA TRP A 325 -13.44 10.67 15.40
C TRP A 325 -13.90 10.58 16.85
N ASN A 326 -14.09 11.73 17.50
CA ASN A 326 -14.49 11.80 18.91
C ASN A 326 -15.95 11.36 19.12
N ARG A 327 -16.82 11.53 18.11
CA ARG A 327 -18.23 11.10 18.16
C ARG A 327 -18.40 9.59 18.36
N SER A 328 -17.53 8.78 17.76
CA SER A 328 -17.62 7.32 17.77
C SER A 328 -16.45 6.64 18.46
N HIS A 329 -15.49 7.42 18.98
CA HIS A 329 -14.18 6.93 19.41
C HIS A 329 -13.47 6.06 18.35
N GLY A 330 -13.72 6.33 17.07
CA GLY A 330 -13.15 5.61 15.94
C GLY A 330 -13.95 4.39 15.47
N GLU A 331 -15.10 4.03 16.05
CA GLU A 331 -15.83 2.81 15.69
C GLU A 331 -16.50 2.84 14.30
N ASP A 332 -16.80 4.02 13.77
CA ASP A 332 -17.26 4.21 12.38
C ASP A 332 -16.12 4.54 11.40
N HIS A 333 -14.87 4.45 11.87
CA HIS A 333 -13.68 4.66 11.04
C HIS A 333 -13.16 3.35 10.52
N TYR A 334 -12.57 3.37 9.32
CA TYR A 334 -11.82 2.23 8.81
C TYR A 334 -10.49 2.63 8.19
N ILE A 335 -9.52 1.72 8.34
CA ILE A 335 -8.12 1.93 7.93
C ILE A 335 -7.68 0.72 7.13
N PHE A 336 -7.11 0.96 5.95
CA PHE A 336 -6.58 -0.10 5.10
C PHE A 336 -5.08 -0.26 5.33
N THR A 337 -4.72 -1.39 5.95
CA THR A 337 -3.35 -1.77 6.29
C THR A 337 -2.83 -2.86 5.35
N SER A 338 -2.00 -2.48 4.37
CA SER A 338 -1.42 -3.42 3.41
C SER A 338 0.00 -3.88 3.76
N GLN A 339 0.66 -3.31 4.78
CA GLN A 339 2.01 -3.67 5.23
C GLN A 339 2.09 -5.09 5.79
N ASP A 340 3.23 -5.79 5.69
CA ASP A 340 3.48 -7.18 6.14
C ASP A 340 2.39 -7.82 7.03
N LEU A 341 2.48 -7.67 8.37
CA LEU A 341 1.53 -8.25 9.32
C LEU A 341 0.20 -7.47 9.43
N GLY A 342 -0.11 -6.63 8.45
CA GLY A 342 -1.30 -5.80 8.32
C GLY A 342 -1.73 -5.16 9.63
N GLY A 343 -2.93 -5.52 10.08
CA GLY A 343 -3.56 -5.03 11.30
C GLY A 343 -2.76 -5.25 12.60
N CYS A 344 -1.77 -6.15 12.61
CA CYS A 344 -0.95 -6.40 13.79
C CYS A 344 -0.04 -5.22 14.16
N TRP A 345 0.20 -4.29 13.23
CA TRP A 345 0.94 -3.06 13.49
C TRP A 345 0.07 -1.89 13.96
N VAL A 346 -1.26 -2.06 13.97
CA VAL A 346 -2.19 -1.01 14.40
C VAL A 346 -2.15 -0.88 15.93
N PRO A 347 -1.84 0.31 16.47
CA PRO A 347 -1.76 0.52 17.92
C PRO A 347 -3.12 0.38 18.59
N PRO A 348 -3.16 0.05 19.91
CA PRO A 348 -4.41 -0.12 20.65
C PRO A 348 -5.39 1.05 20.53
N SER A 349 -4.89 2.29 20.51
CA SER A 349 -5.70 3.51 20.37
C SER A 349 -6.49 3.61 19.04
N LEU A 350 -6.09 2.85 18.02
CA LEU A 350 -6.76 2.78 16.73
C LEU A 350 -7.56 1.49 16.55
N ARG A 351 -7.54 0.57 17.53
CA ARG A 351 -8.28 -0.68 17.45
C ARG A 351 -9.80 -0.57 17.53
N PRO A 352 -10.43 0.54 17.96
CA PRO A 352 -11.86 0.73 17.73
C PRO A 352 -12.23 0.73 16.24
N ALA A 353 -11.40 1.33 15.39
CA ALA A 353 -11.62 1.37 13.93
C ALA A 353 -11.65 -0.02 13.29
N ILE A 354 -12.43 -0.15 12.22
CA ILE A 354 -12.47 -1.33 11.36
C ILE A 354 -11.12 -1.45 10.64
N ILE A 355 -10.42 -2.55 10.86
CA ILE A 355 -9.14 -2.79 10.21
C ILE A 355 -9.37 -3.60 8.95
N VAL A 356 -9.06 -2.99 7.80
CA VAL A 356 -9.03 -3.66 6.50
C VAL A 356 -7.60 -4.12 6.25
N SER A 357 -7.36 -5.43 6.23
CA SER A 357 -6.02 -6.01 6.21
C SER A 357 -5.94 -7.16 5.21
N HIS A 358 -4.79 -7.37 4.59
CA HIS A 358 -4.56 -8.58 3.79
C HIS A 358 -4.11 -9.80 4.64
N PHE A 359 -4.02 -9.61 5.95
CA PHE A 359 -3.61 -10.61 6.94
C PHE A 359 -4.60 -10.67 8.11
N GLY A 360 -5.26 -11.81 8.29
CA GLY A 360 -6.32 -12.02 9.30
C GLY A 360 -5.90 -12.86 10.51
N PHE A 361 -4.81 -12.54 11.18
CA PHE A 361 -4.32 -13.36 12.31
C PHE A 361 -5.17 -13.19 13.58
N VAL A 362 -5.91 -14.25 13.96
CA VAL A 362 -6.94 -14.21 15.03
C VAL A 362 -6.42 -14.54 16.44
N ALA A 363 -5.16 -14.90 16.58
CA ALA A 363 -4.58 -15.33 17.87
C ALA A 363 -3.45 -14.43 18.34
N SER A 364 -3.03 -14.61 19.60
CA SER A 364 -1.72 -14.11 20.04
C SER A 364 -0.66 -15.12 19.65
N LEU A 365 0.52 -14.64 19.23
CA LEU A 365 1.65 -15.50 18.87
C LEU A 365 2.02 -16.48 19.99
N LYS A 366 1.87 -16.03 21.25
CA LYS A 366 2.12 -16.82 22.47
C LYS A 366 1.23 -18.05 22.59
N LEU A 367 -0.05 -17.93 22.23
CA LEU A 367 -1.03 -19.01 22.36
C LEU A 367 -0.82 -20.09 21.30
N TRP A 368 -0.33 -19.71 20.12
CA TRP A 368 -0.09 -20.65 19.04
C TRP A 368 1.14 -21.54 19.28
N ILE A 369 2.28 -20.95 19.69
CA ILE A 369 3.52 -21.68 20.00
C ILE A 369 3.31 -22.71 21.12
N ASN A 370 2.37 -22.45 22.03
CA ASN A 370 2.07 -23.31 23.17
C ASN A 370 0.81 -24.17 22.97
N SER A 371 0.26 -24.25 21.76
CA SER A 371 -0.95 -25.05 21.52
C SER A 371 -0.64 -26.56 21.49
N PRO A 372 -1.49 -27.45 22.04
CA PRO A 372 -1.25 -28.90 22.08
C PRO A 372 -0.99 -29.53 20.70
N LYS A 373 -1.73 -29.10 19.68
CA LYS A 373 -1.53 -29.51 18.27
C LYS A 373 -0.14 -29.16 17.74
N TRP A 374 0.47 -28.08 18.24
CA TRP A 374 1.83 -27.68 17.87
C TRP A 374 2.89 -28.41 18.69
N LEU A 375 2.58 -28.76 19.95
CA LEU A 375 3.46 -29.53 20.82
C LEU A 375 3.70 -30.95 20.27
N GLU A 376 2.70 -31.60 19.67
CA GLU A 376 2.87 -32.91 19.03
C GLU A 376 3.76 -32.85 17.77
N ALA A 377 3.60 -31.80 16.94
CA ALA A 377 4.50 -31.55 15.81
C ALA A 377 5.94 -31.18 16.27
N ARG A 378 6.07 -30.57 17.46
CA ARG A 378 7.32 -30.13 18.08
C ARG A 378 8.20 -31.28 18.57
N GLU A 379 7.61 -32.42 18.94
CA GLU A 379 8.36 -33.61 19.37
C GLU A 379 8.96 -34.38 18.19
N ARG A 380 8.33 -34.30 17.00
CA ARG A 380 8.79 -35.00 15.78
C ARG A 380 9.82 -34.22 14.96
N LEU A 381 10.12 -32.98 15.33
CA LEU A 381 11.05 -32.10 14.65
C LEU A 381 12.14 -31.65 15.65
N ASP A 382 13.40 -31.52 15.25
CA ASP A 382 14.44 -30.93 16.11
C ASP A 382 14.29 -29.39 16.21
N VAL A 383 13.16 -28.96 16.78
CA VAL A 383 12.73 -27.54 16.88
C VAL A 383 13.42 -26.83 18.06
N ARG A 384 14.25 -27.52 18.85
CA ARG A 384 14.97 -26.92 20.00
C ARG A 384 15.88 -25.77 19.57
N GLN A 385 16.46 -25.83 18.36
CA GLN A 385 17.23 -24.73 17.79
C GLN A 385 16.36 -23.53 17.36
N TRP A 386 15.09 -23.75 17.02
CA TRP A 386 14.19 -22.74 16.46
C TRP A 386 13.49 -21.91 17.55
N LEU A 387 13.18 -22.53 18.69
CA LEU A 387 12.59 -21.84 19.85
C LEU A 387 13.57 -20.87 20.53
N ARG A 388 14.88 -21.12 20.45
CA ARG A 388 15.91 -20.19 20.96
C ARG A 388 15.82 -18.80 20.30
N GLY A 389 15.34 -18.74 19.05
CA GLY A 389 15.03 -17.47 18.36
C GLY A 389 13.69 -16.86 18.79
N ALA A 390 12.64 -17.66 18.97
CA ALA A 390 11.30 -17.18 19.30
C ALA A 390 11.21 -16.55 20.71
N ASN A 391 11.96 -17.07 21.68
CA ASN A 391 12.00 -16.51 23.04
C ASN A 391 12.78 -15.18 23.14
N ASN A 392 13.61 -14.86 22.14
CA ASN A 392 14.40 -13.63 22.09
C ASN A 392 13.70 -12.49 21.33
N HIS A 393 12.50 -12.73 20.81
CA HIS A 393 11.76 -11.78 19.99
C HIS A 393 10.57 -11.21 20.77
N SER A 394 10.63 -9.91 21.09
CA SER A 394 9.57 -9.10 21.69
C SER A 394 8.30 -8.94 20.83
N PHE A 395 8.10 -9.77 19.80
CA PHE A 395 7.04 -9.69 18.79
C PHE A 395 5.79 -10.51 19.16
N LEU A 396 5.39 -10.47 20.43
CA LEU A 396 4.12 -11.04 20.86
C LEU A 396 2.99 -10.07 20.48
N PHE A 397 2.46 -10.21 19.27
CA PHE A 397 1.30 -9.42 18.85
C PHE A 397 0.04 -9.89 19.60
N PRO A 398 -0.64 -9.03 20.38
CA PRO A 398 -1.99 -9.34 20.88
C PRO A 398 -2.95 -9.48 19.69
N LYS A 399 -4.08 -10.22 19.88
CA LYS A 399 -5.10 -10.53 18.85
C LYS A 399 -5.23 -9.39 17.83
N CYS A 400 -4.66 -9.57 16.64
CA CYS A 400 -4.53 -8.47 15.69
C CYS A 400 -5.66 -8.33 14.68
N TYR A 401 -6.54 -9.32 14.62
CA TYR A 401 -7.72 -9.32 13.80
C TYR A 401 -8.94 -9.79 14.61
N ARG A 402 -10.08 -9.10 14.48
CA ARG A 402 -11.37 -9.41 15.11
C ARG A 402 -12.40 -9.76 14.04
N ARG A 403 -12.79 -11.03 13.95
CA ARG A 403 -13.67 -11.61 12.89
C ARG A 403 -14.91 -10.78 12.53
N HIS A 404 -15.63 -10.28 13.54
CA HIS A 404 -16.92 -9.58 13.32
C HIS A 404 -16.78 -8.07 13.07
N LYS A 405 -15.56 -7.54 13.17
CA LYS A 405 -15.30 -6.09 13.12
C LYS A 405 -14.34 -5.76 11.97
N ASP A 406 -13.26 -6.51 11.86
CA ASP A 406 -12.24 -6.30 10.83
C ASP A 406 -12.61 -7.05 9.53
N VAL A 407 -11.91 -6.73 8.44
CA VAL A 407 -12.11 -7.34 7.12
C VAL A 407 -10.77 -7.80 6.55
N VAL A 408 -10.67 -9.09 6.19
CA VAL A 408 -9.53 -9.56 5.40
C VAL A 408 -9.83 -9.34 3.92
N VAL A 409 -8.88 -8.77 3.18
CA VAL A 409 -9.01 -8.48 1.75
C VAL A 409 -7.89 -9.16 0.95
N PRO A 410 -8.09 -9.42 -0.35
CA PRO A 410 -7.01 -9.96 -1.19
C PRO A 410 -5.89 -8.93 -1.38
N VAL A 411 -4.72 -9.42 -1.73
CA VAL A 411 -3.63 -8.55 -2.20
C VAL A 411 -3.93 -8.03 -3.60
N ASP A 412 -3.27 -6.95 -4.00
CA ASP A 412 -3.28 -6.52 -5.41
C ASP A 412 -2.45 -7.49 -6.26
N LEU A 413 -3.11 -8.09 -7.25
CA LEU A 413 -2.60 -9.12 -8.15
C LEU A 413 -3.08 -8.78 -9.55
N SER A 414 -2.20 -8.91 -10.53
CA SER A 414 -2.57 -8.85 -11.94
C SER A 414 -2.24 -10.18 -12.61
N VAL A 415 -3.21 -10.80 -13.26
CA VAL A 415 -3.00 -11.98 -14.12
C VAL A 415 -3.49 -11.63 -15.53
N PRO A 416 -2.66 -11.81 -16.57
CA PRO A 416 -3.03 -11.50 -17.95
C PRO A 416 -4.34 -12.17 -18.38
N ARG A 417 -5.24 -11.42 -19.03
CA ARG A 417 -6.55 -11.93 -19.47
C ARG A 417 -6.44 -13.19 -20.35
N ALA A 418 -5.54 -13.19 -21.33
CA ALA A 418 -5.35 -14.33 -22.24
C ALA A 418 -5.00 -15.62 -21.49
N GLU A 419 -4.17 -15.51 -20.45
CA GLU A 419 -3.78 -16.63 -19.61
C GLU A 419 -4.96 -17.16 -18.79
N ARG A 420 -5.79 -16.27 -18.26
CA ARG A 420 -7.02 -16.60 -17.53
C ARG A 420 -8.01 -17.36 -18.39
N GLU A 421 -8.27 -16.85 -19.59
CA GLU A 421 -9.19 -17.48 -20.53
C GLU A 421 -8.66 -18.85 -20.99
N ALA A 422 -7.35 -18.99 -21.19
CA ALA A 422 -6.74 -20.28 -21.49
C ALA A 422 -6.97 -21.30 -20.35
N GLN A 423 -6.80 -20.89 -19.08
CA GLN A 423 -7.07 -21.76 -17.94
C GLN A 423 -8.56 -22.12 -17.82
N LEU A 424 -9.48 -21.18 -18.05
CA LEU A 424 -10.92 -21.45 -18.06
C LEU A 424 -11.33 -22.42 -19.17
N ARG A 425 -10.79 -22.26 -20.38
CA ARG A 425 -11.00 -23.19 -21.49
C ARG A 425 -10.48 -24.59 -21.16
N LYS A 426 -9.25 -24.68 -20.64
CA LYS A 426 -8.64 -25.95 -20.19
C LYS A 426 -9.52 -26.64 -19.15
N LEU A 427 -10.01 -25.90 -18.14
CA LEU A 427 -10.89 -26.43 -17.11
C LEU A 427 -12.20 -26.99 -17.67
N ARG A 428 -12.88 -26.24 -18.56
CA ARG A 428 -14.15 -26.67 -19.16
C ARG A 428 -14.00 -27.98 -19.92
N LEU A 429 -12.92 -28.13 -20.69
CA LEU A 429 -12.61 -29.37 -21.41
C LEU A 429 -12.31 -30.54 -20.45
N GLN A 430 -11.54 -30.30 -19.38
CA GLN A 430 -11.18 -31.34 -18.42
C GLN A 430 -12.36 -31.86 -17.59
N CYS A 431 -13.35 -31.00 -17.35
CA CYS A 431 -14.52 -31.28 -16.51
C CYS A 431 -15.82 -31.48 -17.30
N ALA A 432 -15.76 -31.54 -18.63
CA ALA A 432 -16.90 -31.91 -19.45
C ALA A 432 -17.31 -33.37 -19.21
N ALA A 433 -18.60 -33.66 -19.33
CA ALA A 433 -19.12 -35.03 -19.29
C ALA A 433 -18.48 -35.86 -20.41
N GLY A 434 -18.04 -37.08 -20.11
CA GLY A 434 -17.37 -37.96 -21.08
C GLY A 434 -15.94 -37.54 -21.44
N ALA A 435 -15.38 -36.49 -20.84
CA ALA A 435 -14.00 -36.08 -21.10
C ALA A 435 -13.02 -37.22 -20.79
N PRO A 436 -12.05 -37.52 -21.69
CA PRO A 436 -11.07 -38.56 -21.46
C PRO A 436 -10.29 -38.29 -20.16
N PRO A 437 -9.75 -39.33 -19.49
CA PRO A 437 -8.88 -39.15 -18.34
C PRO A 437 -7.76 -38.19 -18.74
N SER A 438 -7.71 -37.02 -18.09
CA SER A 438 -6.57 -36.14 -18.31
C SER A 438 -5.32 -36.88 -17.84
N PRO A 439 -4.21 -36.82 -18.60
CA PRO A 439 -2.94 -37.31 -18.09
C PRO A 439 -2.69 -36.63 -16.74
N PRO A 440 -2.20 -37.36 -15.72
CA PRO A 440 -1.93 -36.76 -14.45
C PRO A 440 -0.98 -35.59 -14.66
N ALA A 441 -1.35 -34.41 -14.18
CA ALA A 441 -0.44 -33.27 -14.19
C ALA A 441 0.91 -33.74 -13.62
N ALA A 442 2.01 -33.45 -14.33
CA ALA A 442 3.35 -33.77 -13.87
C ALA A 442 3.59 -33.23 -12.46
N THR A 443 2.99 -32.08 -12.17
CA THR A 443 2.97 -31.46 -10.84
C THR A 443 1.64 -31.71 -10.14
N LEU A 444 1.66 -32.57 -9.11
CA LEU A 444 0.56 -32.78 -8.18
C LEU A 444 0.35 -31.53 -7.32
N LEU A 445 1.41 -31.05 -6.66
CA LEU A 445 1.38 -29.95 -5.70
C LEU A 445 2.54 -29.00 -5.98
N TYR A 446 2.24 -27.71 -6.15
CA TYR A 446 3.24 -26.67 -6.41
C TYR A 446 3.28 -25.62 -5.28
N MET A 447 4.48 -25.15 -4.98
CA MET A 447 4.75 -23.95 -4.20
C MET A 447 5.98 -23.24 -4.76
N ALA A 448 5.99 -21.92 -4.70
CA ALA A 448 7.21 -21.13 -4.86
C ALA A 448 7.44 -20.30 -3.60
N GLY A 449 8.66 -19.83 -3.36
CA GLY A 449 8.96 -18.80 -2.36
C GLY A 449 9.95 -19.23 -1.30
N SER A 450 10.23 -18.33 -0.36
CA SER A 450 11.29 -18.56 0.62
C SER A 450 10.95 -19.66 1.62
N VAL A 451 11.97 -20.48 1.89
CA VAL A 451 12.09 -21.36 3.05
C VAL A 451 13.31 -20.88 3.80
N VAL A 452 13.13 -20.05 4.83
CA VAL A 452 14.27 -19.48 5.57
C VAL A 452 14.82 -20.56 6.51
N PRO A 453 16.10 -20.97 6.39
CA PRO A 453 16.72 -21.90 7.33
C PRO A 453 16.94 -21.22 8.69
N SER A 454 16.78 -21.96 9.78
CA SER A 454 17.07 -21.51 11.16
C SER A 454 18.50 -21.01 11.34
N ASN A 455 19.43 -21.41 10.46
CA ASN A 455 20.87 -21.23 10.62
C ASN A 455 21.41 -19.90 10.06
N GLN A 456 20.58 -19.09 9.35
CA GLN A 456 20.98 -17.77 8.82
C GLN A 456 20.54 -16.59 9.71
N GLY A 457 20.33 -16.83 11.01
CA GLY A 457 19.80 -15.80 11.92
C GLY A 457 18.35 -15.39 11.63
N GLY A 458 17.67 -16.12 10.73
CA GLY A 458 16.24 -15.99 10.50
C GLY A 458 15.47 -16.56 11.68
N ALA A 459 14.69 -15.71 12.35
CA ALA A 459 13.82 -16.06 13.45
C ALA A 459 13.11 -17.41 13.19
N GLY A 460 13.23 -18.38 14.12
CA GLY A 460 12.60 -19.71 14.07
C GLY A 460 11.06 -19.72 14.04
N PHE A 461 10.45 -18.62 13.61
CA PHE A 461 9.01 -18.35 13.53
C PHE A 461 8.54 -18.02 12.10
N TYR A 462 9.44 -17.93 11.10
CA TYR A 462 9.02 -17.65 9.72
C TYR A 462 7.99 -18.66 9.24
N SER A 463 6.91 -18.17 8.63
CA SER A 463 5.84 -19.02 8.10
C SER A 463 5.18 -19.94 9.13
N GLN A 464 5.24 -19.61 10.43
CA GLN A 464 4.69 -20.47 11.47
C GLN A 464 5.26 -21.91 11.38
N GLY A 465 6.50 -22.06 10.90
CA GLY A 465 7.15 -23.37 10.68
C GLY A 465 6.56 -24.24 9.57
N VAL A 466 5.41 -23.87 8.99
CA VAL A 466 4.67 -24.68 8.01
C VAL A 466 5.50 -24.94 6.76
N ARG A 467 6.11 -23.90 6.18
CA ARG A 467 6.90 -24.04 4.94
C ARG A 467 8.10 -24.93 5.13
N GLN A 468 8.80 -24.77 6.25
CA GLN A 468 9.98 -25.56 6.53
C GLN A 468 9.62 -27.02 6.82
N TYR A 469 8.57 -27.27 7.60
CA TYR A 469 8.12 -28.64 7.88
C TYR A 469 7.72 -29.36 6.59
N PHE A 470 6.93 -28.69 5.74
CA PHE A 470 6.55 -29.22 4.44
C PHE A 470 7.78 -29.47 3.55
N HIS A 471 8.70 -28.50 3.46
CA HIS A 471 9.91 -28.62 2.64
C HIS A 471 10.79 -29.79 3.11
N GLN A 472 11.01 -29.93 4.41
CA GLN A 472 11.82 -31.01 4.98
C GLN A 472 11.29 -32.40 4.60
N LEU A 473 9.98 -32.60 4.66
CA LEU A 473 9.36 -33.90 4.38
C LEU A 473 9.13 -34.18 2.89
N HIS A 474 8.85 -33.15 2.09
CA HIS A 474 8.26 -33.34 0.77
C HIS A 474 9.03 -32.73 -0.41
N GLN A 475 10.16 -32.05 -0.20
CA GLN A 475 10.95 -31.47 -1.29
C GLN A 475 11.38 -32.49 -2.38
N PHE A 476 11.53 -33.77 -2.01
CA PHE A 476 11.89 -34.86 -2.92
C PHE A 476 10.73 -35.81 -3.24
N THR A 477 9.50 -35.49 -2.82
CA THR A 477 8.34 -36.35 -3.09
C THR A 477 7.93 -36.25 -4.57
N PRO A 478 7.75 -37.38 -5.29
CA PRO A 478 7.35 -37.35 -6.69
C PRO A 478 6.04 -36.58 -6.92
N GLY A 479 6.09 -35.63 -7.86
CA GLY A 479 4.99 -34.72 -8.21
C GLY A 479 4.82 -33.51 -7.29
N VAL A 480 5.64 -33.36 -6.25
CA VAL A 480 5.71 -32.14 -5.44
C VAL A 480 6.83 -31.26 -5.99
N VAL A 481 6.51 -30.00 -6.27
CA VAL A 481 7.48 -29.01 -6.74
C VAL A 481 7.50 -27.84 -5.77
N TYR A 482 8.68 -27.57 -5.21
CA TYR A 482 8.92 -26.43 -4.33
C TYR A 482 10.05 -25.57 -4.91
N ASP A 483 9.69 -24.46 -5.54
CA ASP A 483 10.64 -23.50 -6.12
C ASP A 483 11.13 -22.51 -5.05
N VAL A 484 12.20 -22.88 -4.36
CA VAL A 484 12.76 -22.10 -3.26
C VAL A 484 13.39 -20.80 -3.78
N GLY A 485 12.89 -19.67 -3.28
CA GLY A 485 13.35 -18.35 -3.72
C GLY A 485 12.71 -17.85 -5.03
N GLY A 486 11.94 -18.69 -5.71
CA GLY A 486 11.10 -18.31 -6.84
C GLY A 486 9.87 -17.51 -6.41
N TRP A 487 9.48 -16.53 -7.22
CA TRP A 487 8.30 -15.68 -6.99
C TRP A 487 7.30 -15.69 -8.17
N GLY A 488 7.62 -16.45 -9.22
CA GLY A 488 6.80 -16.54 -10.42
C GLY A 488 5.48 -17.28 -10.22
N VAL A 489 4.57 -17.07 -11.16
CA VAL A 489 3.27 -17.76 -11.23
C VAL A 489 3.26 -18.93 -12.22
N GLY A 490 4.34 -19.11 -13.00
CA GLY A 490 4.41 -20.08 -14.08
C GLY A 490 4.08 -21.51 -13.63
N GLY A 491 4.68 -21.99 -12.55
CA GLY A 491 4.41 -23.34 -12.05
C GLY A 491 3.03 -23.55 -11.44
N LEU A 492 2.28 -22.48 -11.14
CA LEU A 492 0.88 -22.59 -10.70
C LEU A 492 -0.04 -23.02 -11.86
N ARG A 493 0.32 -22.72 -13.12
CA ARG A 493 -0.50 -22.97 -14.33
C ARG A 493 -0.76 -24.45 -14.58
N ASP A 494 0.23 -25.28 -14.24
CA ASP A 494 0.26 -26.69 -14.61
C ASP A 494 0.10 -27.62 -13.40
N ALA A 495 0.00 -27.05 -12.19
CA ALA A 495 -0.23 -27.79 -10.97
C ALA A 495 -1.71 -28.18 -10.79
N THR A 496 -1.95 -29.33 -10.15
CA THR A 496 -3.30 -29.69 -9.72
C THR A 496 -3.71 -28.91 -8.47
N PHE A 497 -2.83 -28.92 -7.49
CA PHE A 497 -2.98 -28.26 -6.20
C PHE A 497 -1.87 -27.25 -6.00
N CYS A 498 -2.16 -26.17 -5.29
CA CYS A 498 -1.20 -25.11 -5.01
C CYS A 498 -1.15 -24.87 -3.51
N LEU A 499 0.03 -25.07 -2.93
CA LEU A 499 0.21 -24.90 -1.50
C LEU A 499 0.08 -23.41 -1.15
N ALA A 500 -0.79 -23.12 -0.20
CA ALA A 500 -0.93 -21.83 0.44
C ALA A 500 -0.59 -21.97 1.91
N PRO A 501 0.70 -22.15 2.26
CA PRO A 501 1.12 -22.26 3.65
C PRO A 501 1.13 -20.86 4.28
N SER A 502 1.31 -20.80 5.60
CA SER A 502 1.57 -19.54 6.29
C SER A 502 2.77 -18.79 5.68
N GLY A 503 2.91 -17.52 6.02
CA GLY A 503 3.99 -16.66 5.54
C GLY A 503 4.29 -15.58 6.57
N TRP A 504 5.06 -14.55 6.18
CA TRP A 504 5.30 -13.37 7.01
C TRP A 504 4.19 -12.33 6.81
N GLY A 505 2.93 -12.72 7.04
CA GLY A 505 1.75 -11.86 6.83
C GLY A 505 1.03 -12.01 5.50
N TYR A 506 1.53 -12.82 4.56
CA TYR A 506 1.03 -12.80 3.19
C TYR A 506 0.03 -13.91 2.83
N GLY A 507 -1.25 -13.53 2.76
CA GLY A 507 -2.37 -14.34 2.23
C GLY A 507 -2.41 -14.47 0.69
N TRP A 508 -1.44 -13.90 -0.03
CA TRP A 508 -1.45 -13.84 -1.50
C TRP A 508 -1.47 -15.19 -2.23
N ARG A 509 -0.96 -16.26 -1.61
CA ARG A 509 -0.91 -17.60 -2.23
C ARG A 509 -2.30 -18.15 -2.53
N VAL A 510 -3.29 -17.82 -1.72
CA VAL A 510 -4.68 -18.22 -1.96
C VAL A 510 -5.25 -17.47 -3.17
N SER A 511 -5.10 -16.14 -3.22
CA SER A 511 -5.50 -15.32 -4.37
C SER A 511 -4.81 -15.76 -5.67
N LEU A 512 -3.50 -16.01 -5.60
CA LEU A 512 -2.72 -16.51 -6.74
C LEU A 512 -3.21 -17.87 -7.23
N SER A 513 -3.40 -18.83 -6.33
CA SER A 513 -3.86 -20.17 -6.69
C SER A 513 -5.22 -20.11 -7.41
N LEU A 514 -6.16 -19.34 -6.87
CA LEU A 514 -7.48 -19.16 -7.47
C LEU A 514 -7.45 -18.40 -8.79
N ALA A 515 -6.59 -17.39 -8.92
CA ALA A 515 -6.44 -16.68 -10.19
C ALA A 515 -5.91 -17.61 -11.30
N MET A 516 -5.17 -18.66 -10.95
CA MET A 516 -4.65 -19.66 -11.89
C MET A 516 -5.54 -20.91 -11.99
N LEU A 517 -6.70 -20.93 -11.34
CA LEU A 517 -7.61 -22.09 -11.22
C LEU A 517 -6.94 -23.34 -10.63
N CYS A 518 -5.86 -23.14 -9.87
CA CYS A 518 -5.19 -24.18 -9.11
C CYS A 518 -5.87 -24.31 -7.74
N VAL A 519 -6.22 -25.53 -7.33
CA VAL A 519 -6.96 -25.74 -6.08
C VAL A 519 -6.06 -25.35 -4.89
N PRO A 520 -6.41 -24.33 -4.09
CA PRO A 520 -5.59 -23.89 -2.98
C PRO A 520 -5.59 -24.95 -1.87
N VAL A 521 -4.40 -25.31 -1.39
CA VAL A 521 -4.17 -26.17 -0.23
C VAL A 521 -3.69 -25.30 0.92
N ILE A 522 -4.61 -24.88 1.78
CA ILE A 522 -4.41 -23.89 2.83
C ILE A 522 -3.89 -24.57 4.10
N ILE A 523 -2.67 -24.23 4.50
CA ILE A 523 -2.09 -24.61 5.79
C ILE A 523 -1.68 -23.33 6.53
N GLN A 524 -2.71 -22.66 7.06
CA GLN A 524 -2.59 -21.37 7.73
C GLN A 524 -3.38 -21.38 9.04
N PRO A 525 -2.82 -21.96 10.11
CA PRO A 525 -3.50 -22.00 11.39
C PRO A 525 -3.71 -20.58 11.93
N LEU A 526 -4.90 -20.32 12.47
CA LEU A 526 -5.27 -19.04 13.10
C LEU A 526 -5.17 -17.83 12.16
N VAL A 527 -5.24 -18.06 10.85
CA VAL A 527 -5.32 -17.01 9.83
C VAL A 527 -6.67 -17.10 9.12
N GLU A 528 -7.40 -16.00 9.16
CA GLU A 528 -8.59 -15.76 8.36
C GLU A 528 -8.22 -15.37 6.94
N GLN A 529 -9.00 -15.89 5.99
CA GLN A 529 -8.78 -15.68 4.57
C GLN A 529 -9.56 -14.45 4.06
N PRO A 530 -9.19 -13.87 2.91
CA PRO A 530 -9.94 -12.77 2.31
C PRO A 530 -11.45 -13.05 2.21
N PHE A 531 -12.26 -12.16 2.77
CA PHE A 531 -13.73 -12.28 2.77
C PHE A 531 -14.25 -13.64 3.27
N HIS A 532 -13.58 -14.24 4.27
CA HIS A 532 -13.90 -15.59 4.80
C HIS A 532 -15.35 -15.77 5.24
N ASP A 533 -15.98 -14.70 5.76
CA ASP A 533 -17.39 -14.69 6.18
C ASP A 533 -18.39 -14.50 5.03
N MET A 534 -17.91 -14.32 3.81
CA MET A 534 -18.74 -14.13 2.61
C MET A 534 -18.48 -15.17 1.52
N LEU A 535 -17.35 -15.86 1.56
CA LEU A 535 -16.94 -16.84 0.56
C LEU A 535 -16.96 -18.27 1.13
N PRO A 536 -17.51 -19.24 0.39
CA PRO A 536 -17.57 -20.63 0.83
C PRO A 536 -16.24 -21.33 0.57
N TYR A 537 -15.21 -21.05 1.38
CA TYR A 537 -13.84 -21.57 1.18
C TYR A 537 -13.78 -23.10 1.01
N ALA A 538 -14.62 -23.86 1.72
CA ALA A 538 -14.68 -25.32 1.61
C ALA A 538 -15.16 -25.83 0.23
N ALA A 539 -15.82 -24.98 -0.56
CA ALA A 539 -16.28 -25.34 -1.90
C ALA A 539 -15.15 -25.32 -2.94
N PHE A 540 -14.10 -24.50 -2.74
CA PHE A 540 -13.06 -24.27 -3.76
C PHE A 540 -11.63 -24.44 -3.25
N SER A 541 -11.44 -24.78 -1.97
CA SER A 541 -10.11 -24.98 -1.37
C SER A 541 -10.11 -26.16 -0.41
N LEU A 542 -8.92 -26.65 -0.11
CA LEU A 542 -8.67 -27.70 0.87
C LEU A 542 -7.90 -27.10 2.03
N ARG A 543 -8.39 -27.23 3.25
CA ARG A 543 -7.73 -26.71 4.46
C ARG A 543 -7.22 -27.87 5.31
N PHE A 544 -5.98 -27.77 5.76
CA PHE A 544 -5.33 -28.78 6.59
C PHE A 544 -4.65 -28.14 7.79
N ASP A 545 -4.48 -28.93 8.84
CA ASP A 545 -3.66 -28.59 9.99
C ASP A 545 -2.19 -28.98 9.74
N PRO A 546 -1.22 -28.36 10.43
CA PRO A 546 0.19 -28.75 10.30
C PRO A 546 0.46 -30.24 10.55
N ALA A 547 -0.36 -30.90 11.38
CA ALA A 547 -0.25 -32.33 11.66
C ALA A 547 -0.54 -33.22 10.43
N ASP A 548 -1.27 -32.72 9.44
CA ASP A 548 -1.61 -33.47 8.23
C ASP A 548 -0.47 -33.48 7.19
N ILE A 549 0.55 -32.63 7.36
CA ILE A 549 1.64 -32.45 6.39
C ILE A 549 2.24 -33.79 5.94
N PRO A 550 2.66 -34.72 6.83
CA PRO A 550 3.29 -35.98 6.42
C PRO A 550 2.46 -36.81 5.45
N LEU A 551 1.12 -36.75 5.54
CA LEU A 551 0.19 -37.52 4.72
C LEU A 551 -0.32 -36.73 3.50
N LEU A 552 0.02 -35.45 3.40
CA LEU A 552 -0.59 -34.52 2.45
C LEU A 552 -0.47 -34.99 0.99
N PRO A 553 0.70 -35.44 0.47
CA PRO A 553 0.79 -35.91 -0.90
C PRO A 553 -0.11 -37.13 -1.16
N ALA A 554 -0.25 -38.04 -0.20
CA ALA A 554 -1.11 -39.22 -0.34
C ALA A 554 -2.60 -38.82 -0.41
N ILE A 555 -3.03 -37.90 0.46
CA ILE A 555 -4.40 -37.36 0.46
C ILE A 555 -4.70 -36.67 -0.88
N LEU A 556 -3.80 -35.80 -1.34
CA LEU A 556 -4.00 -35.07 -2.60
C LEU A 556 -4.04 -35.99 -3.82
N ARG A 557 -3.27 -37.08 -3.83
CA ARG A 557 -3.36 -38.10 -4.90
C ARG A 557 -4.75 -38.74 -4.94
N ARG A 558 -5.32 -39.10 -3.77
CA ARG A 558 -6.68 -39.67 -3.68
C ARG A 558 -7.75 -38.68 -4.18
N ILE A 559 -7.62 -37.39 -3.85
CA ILE A 559 -8.53 -36.36 -4.35
C ILE A 559 -8.38 -36.19 -5.86
N ARG A 560 -7.15 -36.20 -6.39
CA ARG A 560 -6.90 -36.09 -7.84
C ARG A 560 -7.52 -37.25 -8.62
N THR A 561 -7.48 -38.47 -8.09
CA THR A 561 -8.07 -39.65 -8.74
C THR A 561 -9.60 -39.60 -8.72
N ASN A 562 -10.21 -38.93 -7.74
CA ASN A 562 -11.64 -38.65 -7.74
C ASN A 562 -11.95 -37.44 -8.64
N ARG A 563 -12.17 -37.70 -9.93
CA ARG A 563 -12.40 -36.66 -10.95
C ARG A 563 -13.57 -35.74 -10.63
N THR A 564 -14.69 -36.29 -10.16
CA THR A 564 -15.87 -35.52 -9.78
C THR A 564 -15.52 -34.49 -8.72
N ARG A 565 -14.87 -34.93 -7.63
CA ARG A 565 -14.46 -34.06 -6.54
C ARG A 565 -13.45 -32.99 -6.99
N LEU A 566 -12.48 -33.36 -7.83
CA LEU A 566 -11.50 -32.40 -8.35
C LEU A 566 -12.17 -31.33 -9.23
N CYS A 567 -13.12 -31.73 -10.07
CA CYS A 567 -13.86 -30.81 -10.93
C CYS A 567 -14.78 -29.89 -10.15
N GLU A 568 -15.47 -30.38 -9.10
CA GLU A 568 -16.24 -29.54 -8.18
C GLU A 568 -15.38 -28.40 -7.60
N LEU A 569 -14.20 -28.73 -7.06
CA LEU A 569 -13.29 -27.76 -6.46
C LEU A 569 -12.83 -26.71 -7.47
N ARG A 570 -12.45 -27.15 -8.69
CA ARG A 570 -11.94 -26.24 -9.73
C ARG A 570 -13.02 -25.38 -10.36
N LEU A 571 -14.22 -25.92 -10.59
CA LEU A 571 -15.37 -25.16 -11.10
C LEU A 571 -15.84 -24.13 -10.05
N ALA A 572 -15.84 -24.50 -8.76
CA ALA A 572 -16.08 -23.54 -7.69
C ALA A 572 -14.98 -22.46 -7.65
N ALA A 573 -13.70 -22.80 -7.81
CA ALA A 573 -12.63 -21.81 -7.93
C ALA A 573 -12.86 -20.85 -9.11
N ALA A 574 -13.31 -21.37 -10.26
CA ALA A 574 -13.66 -20.58 -11.43
C ALA A 574 -14.86 -19.65 -11.22
N ARG A 575 -15.75 -19.95 -10.27
CA ARG A 575 -16.84 -19.08 -9.85
C ARG A 575 -16.38 -17.94 -8.93
N TYR A 576 -15.53 -18.24 -7.95
CA TYR A 576 -15.23 -17.30 -6.85
C TYR A 576 -13.94 -16.49 -7.00
N TRP A 577 -13.04 -16.81 -7.95
CA TRP A 577 -11.77 -16.09 -8.08
C TRP A 577 -11.92 -14.57 -8.26
N ARG A 578 -13.01 -14.11 -8.91
CA ARG A 578 -13.25 -12.69 -9.19
C ARG A 578 -13.38 -11.90 -7.90
N ALA A 579 -13.91 -12.52 -6.84
CA ALA A 579 -14.02 -11.91 -5.52
C ALA A 579 -12.65 -11.59 -4.90
N LEU A 580 -11.58 -12.25 -5.36
CA LEU A 580 -10.22 -12.06 -4.84
C LEU A 580 -9.31 -11.28 -5.79
N LEU A 581 -9.87 -10.61 -6.79
CA LEU A 581 -9.16 -9.73 -7.72
C LEU A 581 -9.71 -8.31 -7.61
N TRP A 582 -8.82 -7.33 -7.49
CA TRP A 582 -9.20 -5.91 -7.42
C TRP A 582 -9.58 -5.38 -8.80
N GLU A 583 -8.68 -5.47 -9.77
CA GLU A 583 -8.89 -4.95 -11.12
C GLU A 583 -9.92 -5.78 -11.90
N PRO A 584 -10.66 -5.17 -12.85
CA PRO A 584 -11.61 -5.88 -13.70
C PRO A 584 -10.98 -7.10 -14.41
N PRO A 585 -11.72 -8.22 -14.53
CA PRO A 585 -13.13 -8.42 -14.19
C PRO A 585 -13.35 -8.80 -12.71
N GLY A 586 -12.36 -8.54 -11.85
CA GLY A 586 -12.43 -8.70 -10.40
C GLY A 586 -13.47 -7.79 -9.75
N VAL A 587 -13.92 -8.22 -8.57
CA VAL A 587 -15.02 -7.60 -7.81
C VAL A 587 -14.64 -7.42 -6.34
N ALA A 588 -13.34 -7.44 -6.01
CA ALA A 588 -12.88 -7.29 -4.62
C ALA A 588 -13.25 -5.93 -4.01
N TYR A 589 -13.37 -4.87 -4.83
CA TYR A 589 -13.93 -3.58 -4.40
C TYR A 589 -15.35 -3.75 -3.87
N ASP A 590 -16.23 -4.34 -4.67
CA ASP A 590 -17.62 -4.57 -4.30
C ASP A 590 -17.72 -5.47 -3.07
N MET A 591 -16.90 -6.53 -3.01
CA MET A 591 -16.82 -7.39 -1.83
C MET A 591 -16.44 -6.60 -0.57
N LEU A 592 -15.42 -5.74 -0.63
CA LEU A 592 -15.06 -4.89 0.50
C LEU A 592 -16.22 -3.95 0.87
N GLN A 593 -16.92 -3.36 -0.11
CA GLN A 593 -18.09 -2.53 0.16
C GLN A 593 -19.22 -3.30 0.86
N LEU A 594 -19.52 -4.53 0.44
CA LEU A 594 -20.50 -5.39 1.11
C LEU A 594 -20.07 -5.73 2.55
N ALA A 595 -18.79 -6.02 2.77
CA ALA A 595 -18.26 -6.26 4.11
C ALA A 595 -18.44 -5.01 5.00
N LEU A 596 -18.08 -3.83 4.51
CA LEU A 596 -18.23 -2.55 5.22
C LEU A 596 -19.70 -2.24 5.52
N CYS A 597 -20.61 -2.47 4.56
CA CYS A 597 -22.06 -2.36 4.78
C CYS A 597 -22.54 -3.22 5.94
N ARG A 598 -22.07 -4.47 6.05
CA ARG A 598 -22.44 -5.36 7.16
C ARG A 598 -21.91 -4.85 8.49
N ARG A 599 -20.66 -4.37 8.56
CA ARG A 599 -20.08 -3.83 9.80
C ARG A 599 -20.80 -2.54 10.24
N ALA A 600 -21.07 -1.65 9.29
CA ALA A 600 -21.80 -0.42 9.54
C ALA A 600 -23.24 -0.71 10.02
N LEU A 601 -23.95 -1.65 9.38
CA LEU A 601 -25.31 -2.02 9.77
C LEU A 601 -25.33 -2.59 11.18
N MET A 602 -24.41 -3.50 11.51
CA MET A 602 -24.30 -4.07 12.86
C MET A 602 -24.08 -2.98 13.91
N ARG A 603 -23.25 -1.98 13.62
CA ARG A 603 -23.07 -0.83 14.50
C ARG A 603 -24.34 0.02 14.63
N ALA A 604 -24.99 0.33 13.51
CA ALA A 604 -26.21 1.13 13.49
C ALA A 604 -27.36 0.45 14.26
N LEU A 605 -27.44 -0.87 14.22
CA LEU A 605 -28.41 -1.66 15.00
C LEU A 605 -28.09 -1.63 16.49
N ARG A 606 -26.81 -1.80 16.88
CA ARG A 606 -26.37 -1.73 18.28
C ARG A 606 -26.66 -0.38 18.93
N ALA A 607 -26.44 0.71 18.20
CA ALA A 607 -26.76 2.05 18.68
C ALA A 607 -28.26 2.25 18.98
N GLN A 608 -29.13 1.41 18.44
CA GLN A 608 -30.58 1.45 18.63
C GLN A 608 -31.10 0.40 19.63
N GLU A 609 -30.23 -0.43 20.23
CA GLU A 609 -30.66 -1.48 21.16
C GLU A 609 -31.36 -0.90 22.40
N ALA A 610 -30.92 0.26 22.88
CA ALA A 610 -31.55 0.99 23.99
C ALA A 610 -32.90 1.62 23.62
N LEU A 611 -33.26 1.70 22.34
CA LEU A 611 -34.54 2.26 21.89
C LEU A 611 -35.65 1.20 21.92
N PRO A 612 -36.90 1.58 22.25
CA PRO A 612 -38.06 0.70 22.09
C PRO A 612 -38.22 0.20 20.65
N PRO A 613 -38.71 -1.05 20.42
CA PRO A 613 -38.83 -1.64 19.08
C PRO A 613 -39.54 -0.73 18.06
N ALA A 614 -40.59 -0.02 18.47
CA ALA A 614 -41.35 0.89 17.61
C ALA A 614 -40.53 2.08 17.06
N ARG A 615 -39.43 2.46 17.73
CA ARG A 615 -38.53 3.56 17.34
C ARG A 615 -37.29 3.10 16.59
N ARG A 616 -37.04 1.78 16.50
CA ARG A 616 -35.92 1.25 15.72
C ARG A 616 -36.21 1.42 14.22
N ARG A 617 -35.20 1.83 13.46
CA ARG A 617 -35.27 2.09 12.02
C ARG A 617 -34.02 1.54 11.34
N LEU A 618 -34.21 0.89 10.20
CA LEU A 618 -33.10 0.48 9.34
C LEU A 618 -32.54 1.71 8.61
N PRO A 619 -31.20 1.87 8.53
CA PRO A 619 -30.61 2.95 7.73
C PRO A 619 -31.02 2.83 6.26
N PRO A 620 -31.21 3.93 5.50
CA PRO A 620 -31.64 3.86 4.10
C PRO A 620 -30.75 2.98 3.19
N TRP A 621 -29.47 2.86 3.52
CA TRP A 621 -28.48 2.04 2.81
C TRP A 621 -28.43 0.57 3.24
N TYR A 622 -29.28 0.10 4.16
CA TYR A 622 -29.19 -1.25 4.74
C TYR A 622 -29.17 -2.40 3.72
N LYS A 623 -29.80 -2.22 2.55
CA LYS A 623 -29.89 -3.24 1.49
C LYS A 623 -28.51 -3.68 0.98
N CYS A 624 -27.49 -2.83 1.04
CA CYS A 624 -26.16 -3.26 0.63
C CYS A 624 -25.57 -4.32 1.58
N ALA A 625 -26.03 -4.41 2.84
CA ALA A 625 -25.57 -5.44 3.78
C ALA A 625 -26.22 -6.82 3.51
N THR A 626 -27.36 -6.87 2.82
CA THR A 626 -28.11 -8.10 2.56
C THR A 626 -27.67 -8.83 1.30
N LEU A 627 -26.93 -8.16 0.41
CA LEU A 627 -26.40 -8.79 -0.80
C LEU A 627 -25.35 -9.86 -0.44
N SER A 628 -25.51 -11.03 -1.05
CA SER A 628 -24.55 -12.13 -0.97
C SER A 628 -23.44 -11.99 -2.02
N ALA A 629 -22.30 -12.65 -1.76
CA ALA A 629 -21.22 -12.73 -2.74
C ALA A 629 -21.67 -13.41 -4.04
N ASP A 630 -22.60 -14.36 -3.94
CA ASP A 630 -23.16 -15.07 -5.08
C ASP A 630 -24.06 -14.20 -5.96
N GLU A 631 -24.93 -13.41 -5.35
CA GLU A 631 -25.75 -12.43 -6.09
C GLU A 631 -24.87 -11.40 -6.78
N LEU A 632 -23.85 -10.90 -6.09
CA LEU A 632 -22.88 -9.97 -6.66
C LEU A 632 -22.18 -10.59 -7.88
N LEU A 633 -21.62 -11.79 -7.74
CA LEU A 633 -20.91 -12.49 -8.81
C LEU A 633 -21.81 -12.83 -10.02
N ARG A 634 -23.10 -13.06 -9.80
CA ARG A 634 -24.10 -13.26 -10.88
C ARG A 634 -24.51 -11.95 -11.56
N SER A 635 -24.62 -10.86 -10.78
CA SER A 635 -25.11 -9.58 -11.27
C SER A 635 -24.13 -8.84 -12.18
N ILE A 636 -22.84 -9.16 -12.07
CA ILE A 636 -21.82 -8.59 -12.92
C ILE A 636 -21.62 -9.56 -14.08
N PRO A 637 -22.02 -9.18 -15.31
CA PRO A 637 -21.87 -10.04 -16.47
C PRO A 637 -20.45 -10.63 -16.50
N ALA A 638 -20.29 -11.81 -17.08
CA ALA A 638 -18.97 -12.28 -17.48
C ALA A 638 -18.50 -11.33 -18.59
N VAL A 639 -18.00 -10.16 -18.19
CA VAL A 639 -17.65 -9.09 -19.12
C VAL A 639 -16.41 -9.53 -19.87
N GLU A 640 -16.61 -9.92 -21.13
CA GLU A 640 -15.59 -9.95 -22.18
C GLU A 640 -15.32 -8.53 -22.75
N SER A 641 -16.05 -7.49 -22.33
CA SER A 641 -15.94 -6.15 -22.91
C SER A 641 -14.76 -5.34 -22.36
N ASP A 642 -13.77 -5.16 -23.23
CA ASP A 642 -13.01 -3.92 -23.49
C ASP A 642 -12.79 -2.97 -22.32
N TRP A 643 -11.95 -3.40 -21.36
CA TRP A 643 -11.10 -2.45 -20.67
C TRP A 643 -9.77 -2.36 -21.41
N ARG A 644 -9.50 -1.22 -22.05
CA ARG A 644 -8.18 -0.93 -22.63
C ARG A 644 -7.19 -0.72 -21.47
N PRO A 645 -6.05 -1.42 -21.44
CA PRO A 645 -4.94 -1.02 -20.59
C PRO A 645 -4.63 0.45 -20.87
N ILE A 646 -4.31 1.23 -19.83
CA ILE A 646 -3.53 2.44 -20.04
C ILE A 646 -2.20 1.94 -20.60
N GLU A 647 -2.01 2.07 -21.91
CA GLU A 647 -0.74 1.79 -22.55
C GLU A 647 0.33 2.61 -21.82
N PRO A 648 1.49 2.03 -21.49
CA PRO A 648 2.65 2.84 -21.20
C PRO A 648 2.81 3.78 -22.38
N SER A 649 2.89 5.09 -22.11
CA SER A 649 3.29 6.07 -23.12
C SER A 649 4.40 5.46 -23.98
N PRO A 650 4.27 5.48 -25.32
CA PRO A 650 5.22 4.82 -26.19
C PRO A 650 6.62 5.27 -25.78
N SER A 651 7.45 4.30 -25.41
CA SER A 651 8.88 4.50 -25.32
C SER A 651 9.31 5.06 -26.67
N GLY A 652 9.54 6.38 -26.71
CA GLY A 652 10.16 7.04 -27.85
C GLY A 652 11.41 6.27 -28.21
N GLY A 653 11.48 5.85 -29.47
CA GLY A 653 12.55 5.01 -29.96
C GLY A 653 13.91 5.68 -29.89
N ARG A 654 14.90 4.80 -29.77
CA ARG A 654 16.38 4.96 -29.77
C ARG A 654 17.02 5.29 -28.43
#